data_AF-A0A3N5P7H8-F1
#
_entry.id   AF-A0A3N5P7H8-F1
#
_cell.length_a   1.000
_cell.length_b   1.000
_cell.length_c   1.000
_cell.angle_alpha   90.00
_cell.angle_beta   90.00
_cell.angle_gamma   90.00
#
_symmetry.space_group_name_H-M   'P 1'
#
loop_
_entity.id
_entity.type
_entity.pdbx_description
1 polymer ?
#
loop_
_entity_poly.entity_id
_entity_poly.type
_entity_poly.pdbx_seq_one_letter_code
_entity_poly.pdbx_strand_id
1 'polypeptide(L)'
;MLKLTKRLETACDSAADTVERLAGLHCRYRDGRVHVNVPEALFETDEALEELIHDHLPASAAALEAASRNLFCSLPVAFDPAYSIGPFLATVDRDAQGQPYRFLDMGALIATQAFGENDPNVIEAILNHLPYAFSRYAHSEYQTAVSLRLKAELDRVAPAGTPRHFVVNTGAEAVENAIKSVLLNRVKTSGEPDGGFVISFEGAFHGRTLGSLAVTHRKKARLGFPTFDWPQVSFPVLDGRQKETARREERSLKQVWDLLVSGRLPHAEKNKDAFRRELDAIDAFLSTSDRDAGSFILAQRAALSADTVRRSRRVAAVLVEPIQGEGGVRLTTPRFMQRLRLLTAIYDVPLIFDEVQTGWGATGCMWAHELFDLPTPPDVVIWAKKAQNGVLFVSEELATFFQEEKKFNTTWEGDAVGMVRLLALLDKIDLEQVRCTGALARAGLDALAKAYSGLIENVRGAGVMLAFDVPRADWRDALRDRAFRRGLVMLPAGERTLRFYPRYDTEPYAIAEGLAILKAAVEDMVGGRLEPLPPGPEIRVGSLECSLDALEVLDITSGNFDEHKAQIMDVETEHYGPCNQYPPDRLRAGGWPLLQLPPEMLEATLSNPRSIGVALRDGVSGRLVAYAVGSALEDHDEEGVSSDPSFGDNTTFYLHATATLPSVQNYAAIENRMLELVRVRALAAGFEYISALIEERVHQTGPPWLREAQVIQVVDNYLRSGVRFVYLQLVPEKRREPRPQAAANPVAQMEP
;
A
#
# COMPACT_ATOMS: atom_id res chain seq x y z
N MET A 1 -44.05 -26.12 -14.19
CA MET A 1 -42.91 -26.41 -15.08
C MET A 1 -42.70 -25.30 -16.12
N LEU A 2 -43.52 -25.14 -17.17
CA LEU A 2 -43.31 -24.08 -18.20
C LEU A 2 -43.11 -22.64 -17.65
N LYS A 3 -43.92 -22.22 -16.66
CA LYS A 3 -43.75 -20.90 -16.01
C LYS A 3 -42.43 -20.75 -15.25
N LEU A 4 -41.89 -21.85 -14.71
CA LEU A 4 -40.60 -21.84 -14.01
C LEU A 4 -39.46 -21.78 -15.01
N THR A 5 -39.50 -22.59 -16.06
CA THR A 5 -38.51 -22.59 -17.15
C THR A 5 -38.39 -21.20 -17.77
N LYS A 6 -39.52 -20.58 -18.15
CA LYS A 6 -39.52 -19.22 -18.71
C LYS A 6 -38.92 -18.17 -17.75
N ARG A 7 -39.19 -18.28 -16.45
CA ARG A 7 -38.60 -17.38 -15.44
C ARG A 7 -37.09 -17.55 -15.30
N LEU A 8 -36.59 -18.78 -15.42
CA LEU A 8 -35.15 -19.07 -15.37
C LEU A 8 -34.45 -18.58 -16.65
N GLU A 9 -35.06 -18.78 -17.82
CA GLU A 9 -34.56 -18.23 -19.10
C GLU A 9 -34.41 -16.70 -19.01
N THR A 10 -35.46 -15.98 -18.58
CA THR A 10 -35.38 -14.53 -18.39
C THR A 10 -34.31 -14.11 -17.37
N ALA A 11 -34.08 -14.92 -16.33
CA ALA A 11 -33.02 -14.64 -15.36
C ALA A 11 -31.62 -14.87 -15.95
N CYS A 12 -31.44 -15.87 -16.81
CA CYS A 12 -30.20 -16.11 -17.54
C CYS A 12 -29.90 -14.96 -18.50
N ASP A 13 -30.88 -14.49 -19.26
CA ASP A 13 -30.71 -13.34 -20.17
C ASP A 13 -30.27 -12.09 -19.39
N SER A 14 -30.95 -11.79 -18.28
CA SER A 14 -30.60 -10.65 -17.40
C SER A 14 -29.19 -10.76 -16.78
N ALA A 15 -28.77 -11.99 -16.45
CA ALA A 15 -27.41 -12.24 -15.95
C ALA A 15 -26.37 -12.02 -17.07
N ALA A 16 -26.64 -12.47 -18.30
CA ALA A 16 -25.77 -12.27 -19.45
C ALA A 16 -25.58 -10.77 -19.75
N ASP A 17 -26.68 -10.00 -19.80
CA ASP A 17 -26.65 -8.55 -19.99
C ASP A 17 -25.83 -7.84 -18.90
N THR A 18 -25.91 -8.34 -17.67
CA THR A 18 -25.13 -7.80 -16.54
C THR A 18 -23.64 -8.08 -16.71
N VAL A 19 -23.27 -9.30 -17.12
CA VAL A 19 -21.86 -9.66 -17.36
C VAL A 19 -21.27 -8.84 -18.51
N GLU A 20 -22.00 -8.67 -19.62
CA GLU A 20 -21.57 -7.85 -20.75
C GLU A 20 -21.35 -6.39 -20.35
N ARG A 21 -22.28 -5.82 -19.58
CA ARG A 21 -22.16 -4.45 -19.03
C ARG A 21 -20.92 -4.32 -18.14
N LEU A 22 -20.69 -5.27 -17.24
CA LEU A 22 -19.55 -5.24 -16.33
C LEU A 22 -18.22 -5.39 -17.07
N ALA A 23 -18.17 -6.21 -18.13
CA ALA A 23 -16.98 -6.32 -18.98
C ALA A 23 -16.65 -4.98 -19.65
N GLY A 24 -17.65 -4.30 -20.22
CA GLY A 24 -17.49 -2.97 -20.80
C GLY A 24 -17.05 -1.92 -19.77
N LEU A 25 -17.61 -1.97 -18.56
CA LEU A 25 -17.25 -1.08 -17.47
C LEU A 25 -15.82 -1.33 -16.97
N HIS A 26 -15.37 -2.59 -16.91
CA HIS A 26 -14.00 -2.95 -16.56
C HIS A 26 -12.99 -2.41 -17.57
N CYS A 27 -13.27 -2.55 -18.88
CA CYS A 27 -12.42 -1.98 -19.93
C CYS A 27 -12.31 -0.46 -19.76
N ARG A 28 -13.43 0.23 -19.55
CA ARG A 28 -13.42 1.67 -19.30
C ARG A 28 -12.63 2.07 -18.05
N TYR A 29 -12.71 1.28 -16.97
CA TYR A 29 -11.94 1.54 -15.75
C TYR A 29 -10.44 1.39 -16.01
N ARG A 30 -10.01 0.30 -16.65
CA ARG A 30 -8.60 0.08 -16.99
C ARG A 30 -8.05 1.11 -18.00
N ASP A 31 -8.89 1.61 -18.90
CA ASP A 31 -8.57 2.69 -19.83
C ASP A 31 -8.54 4.10 -19.18
N GLY A 32 -8.82 4.21 -17.87
CA GLY A 32 -8.87 5.51 -17.19
C GLY A 32 -10.08 6.38 -17.56
N ARG A 33 -11.20 5.78 -17.96
CA ARG A 33 -12.43 6.46 -18.43
C ARG A 33 -13.61 6.38 -17.46
N VAL A 34 -13.35 5.96 -16.22
CA VAL A 34 -14.32 5.96 -15.12
C VAL A 34 -13.80 6.90 -14.05
N HIS A 35 -14.59 7.92 -13.73
CA HIS A 35 -14.26 8.98 -12.77
C HIS A 35 -15.38 9.15 -11.76
N VAL A 36 -15.11 9.94 -10.73
CA VAL A 36 -16.13 10.49 -9.84
C VAL A 36 -17.15 11.25 -10.69
N ASN A 37 -18.41 11.02 -10.36
CA ASN A 37 -19.54 11.73 -10.95
C ASN A 37 -20.53 11.98 -9.82
N VAL A 38 -20.66 13.21 -9.35
CA VAL A 38 -21.60 13.57 -8.28
C VAL A 38 -22.31 14.87 -8.67
N PRO A 39 -23.52 15.15 -8.16
CA PRO A 39 -24.18 16.42 -8.44
C PRO A 39 -23.32 17.60 -7.98
N GLU A 40 -23.08 18.56 -8.85
CA GLU A 40 -22.26 19.76 -8.53
C GLU A 40 -22.85 20.56 -7.35
N ALA A 41 -24.17 20.54 -7.18
CA ALA A 41 -24.85 21.17 -6.06
C ALA A 41 -24.41 20.63 -4.69
N LEU A 42 -23.88 19.40 -4.61
CA LEU A 42 -23.32 18.88 -3.36
C LEU A 42 -22.11 19.70 -2.87
N PHE A 43 -21.44 20.42 -3.77
CA PHE A 43 -20.26 21.23 -3.44
C PHE A 43 -20.63 22.47 -2.62
N GLU A 44 -21.90 22.84 -2.54
CA GLU A 44 -22.40 23.98 -1.76
C GLU A 44 -22.27 23.70 -0.26
N THR A 45 -21.40 24.47 0.43
CA THR A 45 -21.08 24.24 1.85
C THR A 45 -22.03 24.91 2.83
N ASP A 46 -22.89 25.81 2.34
CA ASP A 46 -23.79 26.61 3.17
C ASP A 46 -25.10 25.87 3.50
N GLU A 47 -25.42 24.81 2.75
CA GLU A 47 -26.59 23.94 2.97
C GLU A 47 -26.20 22.63 3.65
N ALA A 48 -27.13 22.07 4.44
CA ALA A 48 -26.93 20.80 5.10
C ALA A 48 -26.80 19.68 4.06
N LEU A 49 -25.85 18.74 4.27
CA LEU A 49 -25.63 17.64 3.34
C LEU A 49 -26.92 16.82 3.16
N GLU A 50 -27.67 16.60 4.24
CA GLU A 50 -28.93 15.86 4.20
C GLU A 50 -29.99 16.52 3.30
N GLU A 51 -30.05 17.85 3.26
CA GLU A 51 -30.97 18.61 2.40
C GLU A 51 -30.56 18.49 0.93
N LEU A 52 -29.28 18.70 0.64
CA LEU A 52 -28.76 18.54 -0.73
C LEU A 52 -28.89 17.12 -1.26
N ILE A 53 -28.74 16.11 -0.40
CA ILE A 53 -28.99 14.71 -0.77
C ILE A 53 -30.47 14.49 -1.09
N HIS A 54 -31.39 15.08 -0.31
CA HIS A 54 -32.83 14.99 -0.57
C HIS A 54 -33.17 15.56 -1.95
N ASP A 55 -32.60 16.72 -2.29
CA ASP A 55 -32.94 17.46 -3.51
C ASP A 55 -32.22 16.93 -4.75
N HIS A 56 -30.97 16.48 -4.61
CA HIS A 56 -30.11 16.12 -5.74
C HIS A 56 -29.83 14.61 -5.89
N LEU A 57 -30.16 13.80 -4.87
CA LEU A 57 -30.11 12.34 -4.92
C LEU A 57 -31.44 11.74 -4.41
N PRO A 58 -32.57 12.06 -5.08
CA PRO A 58 -33.90 11.73 -4.57
C PRO A 58 -34.17 10.23 -4.47
N ALA A 59 -33.52 9.38 -5.28
CA ALA A 59 -33.69 7.93 -5.17
C ALA A 59 -32.96 7.38 -3.94
N SER A 60 -31.75 7.89 -3.63
CA SER A 60 -31.08 7.59 -2.36
C SER A 60 -31.90 8.07 -1.17
N ALA A 61 -32.38 9.31 -1.19
CA ALA A 61 -33.18 9.88 -0.12
C ALA A 61 -34.45 9.06 0.13
N ALA A 62 -35.21 8.73 -0.92
CA ALA A 62 -36.41 7.91 -0.82
C ALA A 62 -36.11 6.50 -0.27
N ALA A 63 -35.03 5.85 -0.72
CA ALA A 63 -34.65 4.53 -0.24
C ALA A 63 -34.27 4.55 1.26
N LEU A 64 -33.51 5.56 1.67
CA LEU A 64 -33.11 5.75 3.06
C LEU A 64 -34.29 6.13 3.95
N GLU A 65 -35.19 6.99 3.48
CA GLU A 65 -36.42 7.37 4.20
C GLU A 65 -37.35 6.17 4.38
N ALA A 66 -37.55 5.36 3.33
CA ALA A 66 -38.36 4.15 3.38
C ALA A 66 -37.86 3.15 4.43
N ALA A 67 -36.55 3.13 4.68
CA ALA A 67 -35.91 2.27 5.67
C ALA A 67 -35.60 2.98 7.01
N SER A 68 -35.80 4.30 7.11
CA SER A 68 -35.37 5.18 8.21
C SER A 68 -35.92 4.81 9.59
N ARG A 69 -37.06 4.11 9.65
CA ARG A 69 -37.61 3.60 10.92
C ARG A 69 -36.70 2.59 11.62
N ASN A 70 -35.72 2.00 10.92
CA ASN A 70 -34.87 0.91 11.42
C ASN A 70 -33.37 1.03 11.05
N LEU A 71 -32.92 2.13 10.43
CA LEU A 71 -31.56 2.26 9.91
C LEU A 71 -30.59 2.97 10.86
N PHE A 72 -29.38 2.43 10.95
CA PHE A 72 -28.19 3.13 11.42
C PHE A 72 -27.27 3.38 10.22
N CYS A 73 -27.58 4.38 9.40
CA CYS A 73 -26.75 4.72 8.23
C CYS A 73 -25.57 5.62 8.63
N SER A 74 -24.43 5.40 8.00
CA SER A 74 -23.22 6.23 8.20
C SER A 74 -22.90 7.15 7.02
N LEU A 75 -23.45 6.87 5.83
CA LEU A 75 -23.37 7.71 4.64
C LEU A 75 -24.80 7.99 4.13
N PRO A 76 -25.10 9.21 3.65
CA PRO A 76 -26.45 9.59 3.24
C PRO A 76 -26.77 9.18 1.80
N VAL A 77 -26.17 8.10 1.27
CA VAL A 77 -26.31 7.68 -0.13
C VAL A 77 -26.58 6.18 -0.21
N ALA A 78 -27.47 5.77 -1.13
CA ALA A 78 -27.72 4.37 -1.43
C ALA A 78 -26.85 3.93 -2.62
N PHE A 79 -25.91 3.02 -2.35
CA PHE A 79 -25.02 2.47 -3.38
C PHE A 79 -25.68 1.33 -4.14
N ASP A 80 -25.42 1.25 -5.44
CA ASP A 80 -25.78 0.14 -6.32
C ASP A 80 -24.51 -0.57 -6.84
N PRO A 81 -24.13 -1.70 -6.21
CA PRO A 81 -22.97 -2.48 -6.64
C PRO A 81 -23.04 -2.94 -8.10
N ALA A 82 -24.23 -3.03 -8.72
CA ALA A 82 -24.39 -3.49 -10.10
C ALA A 82 -23.75 -2.57 -11.15
N TYR A 83 -23.38 -1.34 -10.75
CA TYR A 83 -22.73 -0.34 -11.61
C TYR A 83 -21.40 0.20 -11.06
N SER A 84 -20.93 -0.37 -9.94
CA SER A 84 -19.66 -0.04 -9.31
C SER A 84 -18.50 -0.74 -10.05
N ILE A 85 -17.28 -0.20 -9.98
CA ILE A 85 -16.11 -0.82 -10.60
C ILE A 85 -14.83 -0.30 -9.95
N GLY A 86 -13.84 -1.16 -9.72
CA GLY A 86 -12.58 -0.69 -9.13
C GLY A 86 -12.84 -0.05 -7.75
N PRO A 87 -12.29 1.13 -7.45
CA PRO A 87 -12.61 1.89 -6.24
C PRO A 87 -13.86 2.77 -6.38
N PHE A 88 -14.56 2.78 -7.53
CA PHE A 88 -15.70 3.67 -7.78
C PHE A 88 -17.03 2.99 -7.41
N LEU A 89 -17.68 3.51 -6.37
CA LEU A 89 -18.97 3.07 -5.87
C LEU A 89 -20.10 3.85 -6.55
N ALA A 90 -20.89 3.17 -7.38
CA ALA A 90 -22.05 3.75 -8.03
C ALA A 90 -23.23 3.84 -7.07
N THR A 91 -24.08 4.85 -7.26
CA THR A 91 -25.33 5.04 -6.51
C THR A 91 -26.53 4.57 -7.31
N VAL A 92 -27.68 4.46 -6.64
CA VAL A 92 -28.98 4.22 -7.29
C VAL A 92 -29.44 5.42 -8.12
N ASP A 93 -28.93 6.60 -7.82
CA ASP A 93 -29.23 7.85 -8.52
C ASP A 93 -28.44 7.97 -9.82
N ARG A 94 -29.00 8.73 -10.76
CA ARG A 94 -28.45 8.92 -12.10
C ARG A 94 -28.48 10.40 -12.48
N ASP A 95 -27.51 10.80 -13.30
CA ASP A 95 -27.51 12.11 -13.93
C ASP A 95 -28.56 12.21 -15.06
N ALA A 96 -28.65 13.39 -15.68
CA ALA A 96 -29.58 13.67 -16.76
C ALA A 96 -29.34 12.80 -18.01
N GLN A 97 -28.14 12.23 -18.17
CA GLN A 97 -27.76 11.32 -19.24
C GLN A 97 -27.99 9.85 -18.86
N GLY A 98 -28.53 9.58 -17.68
CA GLY A 98 -28.82 8.24 -17.17
C GLY A 98 -27.59 7.48 -16.66
N GLN A 99 -26.41 8.12 -16.56
CA GLN A 99 -25.25 7.50 -15.94
C GLN A 99 -25.40 7.55 -14.41
N PRO A 100 -25.02 6.49 -13.69
CA PRO A 100 -25.08 6.53 -12.25
C PRO A 100 -24.03 7.49 -11.71
N TYR A 101 -24.39 8.19 -10.64
CA TYR A 101 -23.40 8.92 -9.86
C TYR A 101 -22.42 7.93 -9.21
N ARG A 102 -21.16 8.32 -9.07
CA ARG A 102 -20.06 7.49 -8.57
C ARG A 102 -19.21 8.27 -7.58
N PHE A 103 -18.96 7.62 -6.46
CA PHE A 103 -18.04 8.07 -5.42
C PHE A 103 -16.76 7.22 -5.48
N LEU A 104 -15.61 7.84 -5.30
CA LEU A 104 -14.33 7.15 -5.17
C LEU A 104 -14.09 6.75 -3.72
N ASP A 105 -13.92 5.45 -3.46
CA ASP A 105 -13.73 4.91 -2.11
C ASP A 105 -12.26 4.66 -1.78
N MET A 106 -11.71 5.53 -0.93
CA MET A 106 -10.42 5.38 -0.27
C MET A 106 -10.60 4.90 1.19
N GLY A 107 -11.66 4.15 1.46
CA GLY A 107 -11.94 3.46 2.72
C GLY A 107 -11.83 1.94 2.65
N ALA A 108 -11.64 1.35 1.47
CA ALA A 108 -11.58 -0.11 1.30
C ALA A 108 -12.83 -0.86 1.79
N LEU A 109 -14.01 -0.24 1.71
CA LEU A 109 -15.24 -0.66 2.42
C LEU A 109 -14.94 -1.04 3.88
N ILE A 110 -14.29 -0.14 4.62
CA ILE A 110 -13.80 -0.40 5.99
C ILE A 110 -12.73 -1.51 6.01
N ALA A 111 -11.82 -1.45 5.04
CA ALA A 111 -10.74 -2.42 4.81
C ALA A 111 -11.18 -3.88 4.60
N THR A 112 -12.44 -4.10 4.20
CA THR A 112 -13.01 -5.41 3.86
C THR A 112 -12.69 -5.86 2.45
N GLN A 113 -12.40 -4.91 1.56
CA GLN A 113 -12.23 -5.20 0.15
C GLN A 113 -10.79 -4.92 -0.27
N ALA A 114 -10.09 -5.99 -0.62
CA ALA A 114 -8.68 -5.95 -1.03
C ALA A 114 -8.53 -5.41 -2.46
N PHE A 115 -9.39 -5.85 -3.37
CA PHE A 115 -9.38 -5.49 -4.79
C PHE A 115 -10.60 -4.64 -5.15
N GLY A 116 -10.70 -4.19 -6.40
CA GLY A 116 -11.85 -3.41 -6.88
C GLY A 116 -13.22 -4.09 -6.77
N GLU A 117 -14.28 -3.30 -6.84
CA GLU A 117 -15.65 -3.76 -7.08
C GLU A 117 -15.75 -4.49 -8.43
N ASN A 118 -16.65 -5.49 -8.48
CA ASN A 118 -16.93 -6.28 -9.68
C ASN A 118 -15.66 -6.86 -10.33
N ASP A 119 -14.79 -7.43 -9.50
CA ASP A 119 -13.59 -8.13 -9.95
C ASP A 119 -13.95 -9.31 -10.88
N PRO A 120 -13.35 -9.41 -12.09
CA PRO A 120 -13.67 -10.46 -13.05
C PRO A 120 -13.48 -11.89 -12.51
N ASN A 121 -12.44 -12.13 -11.69
CA ASN A 121 -12.17 -13.47 -11.14
C ASN A 121 -13.27 -13.86 -10.15
N VAL A 122 -13.77 -12.89 -9.37
CA VAL A 122 -14.87 -13.13 -8.43
C VAL A 122 -16.18 -13.37 -9.18
N ILE A 123 -16.47 -12.59 -10.22
CA ILE A 123 -17.67 -12.78 -11.05
C ILE A 123 -17.68 -14.19 -11.64
N GLU A 124 -16.58 -14.57 -12.31
CA GLU A 124 -16.42 -15.91 -12.89
C GLU A 124 -16.57 -17.00 -11.81
N ALA A 125 -15.91 -16.86 -10.67
CA ALA A 125 -15.97 -17.85 -9.61
C ALA A 125 -17.40 -18.02 -9.06
N ILE A 126 -18.14 -16.92 -8.84
CA ILE A 126 -19.54 -17.00 -8.41
C ILE A 126 -20.40 -17.65 -9.48
N LEU A 127 -20.21 -17.31 -10.75
CA LEU A 127 -20.95 -17.90 -11.88
C LEU A 127 -20.71 -19.43 -11.99
N ASN A 128 -19.48 -19.87 -11.77
CA ASN A 128 -19.12 -21.29 -11.78
C ASN A 128 -19.59 -22.05 -10.52
N HIS A 129 -19.98 -21.33 -9.46
CA HIS A 129 -20.37 -21.91 -8.16
C HIS A 129 -21.79 -21.49 -7.71
N LEU A 130 -22.70 -21.08 -8.62
CA LEU A 130 -24.07 -20.66 -8.25
C LEU A 130 -24.80 -21.58 -7.26
N PRO A 131 -24.71 -22.93 -7.35
CA PRO A 131 -25.38 -23.80 -6.39
C PRO A 131 -24.99 -23.54 -4.92
N TYR A 132 -23.73 -23.13 -4.68
CA TYR A 132 -23.22 -22.77 -3.35
C TYR A 132 -23.71 -21.40 -2.87
N ALA A 133 -24.15 -20.53 -3.78
CA ALA A 133 -24.80 -19.26 -3.45
C ALA A 133 -26.30 -19.43 -3.13
N PHE A 134 -26.94 -20.46 -3.69
CA PHE A 134 -28.36 -20.74 -3.47
C PHE A 134 -28.63 -21.55 -2.21
N SER A 135 -27.72 -22.46 -1.88
CA SER A 135 -27.84 -23.36 -0.72
C SER A 135 -26.82 -22.98 0.33
N ARG A 136 -27.28 -22.78 1.57
CA ARG A 136 -26.41 -22.42 2.69
C ARG A 136 -26.24 -23.65 3.59
N TYR A 137 -25.01 -24.11 3.77
CA TYR A 137 -24.67 -25.32 4.53
C TYR A 137 -24.14 -25.00 5.92
N ALA A 138 -24.48 -25.85 6.88
CA ALA A 138 -23.92 -25.83 8.22
C ALA A 138 -22.56 -26.54 8.23
N HIS A 139 -21.49 -25.84 7.82
CA HIS A 139 -20.19 -26.48 7.58
C HIS A 139 -19.54 -27.05 8.85
N SER A 140 -20.00 -26.72 10.06
CA SER A 140 -19.53 -27.38 11.28
C SER A 140 -19.77 -28.88 11.30
N GLU A 141 -20.82 -29.35 10.62
CA GLU A 141 -21.18 -30.78 10.56
C GLU A 141 -21.18 -31.30 9.12
N TYR A 142 -21.58 -30.45 8.15
CA TYR A 142 -21.77 -30.82 6.75
C TYR A 142 -20.76 -30.08 5.86
N GLN A 143 -19.52 -30.56 5.86
CA GLN A 143 -18.46 -30.00 5.01
C GLN A 143 -18.82 -30.14 3.52
N THR A 144 -18.55 -29.10 2.74
CA THR A 144 -18.73 -29.08 1.28
C THR A 144 -17.38 -29.11 0.56
N ALA A 145 -17.37 -29.40 -0.74
CA ALA A 145 -16.14 -29.35 -1.53
C ALA A 145 -15.46 -27.97 -1.46
N VAL A 146 -16.24 -26.89 -1.45
CA VAL A 146 -15.73 -25.51 -1.31
C VAL A 146 -15.16 -25.28 0.09
N SER A 147 -15.84 -25.74 1.16
CA SER A 147 -15.32 -25.54 2.52
C SER A 147 -14.03 -26.33 2.77
N LEU A 148 -13.91 -27.54 2.24
CA LEU A 148 -12.68 -28.34 2.31
C LEU A 148 -11.55 -27.73 1.48
N ARG A 149 -11.85 -27.23 0.27
CA ARG A 149 -10.86 -26.50 -0.55
C ARG A 149 -10.36 -25.25 0.15
N LEU A 150 -11.25 -24.46 0.75
CA LEU A 150 -10.84 -23.29 1.54
C LEU A 150 -9.92 -23.71 2.68
N LYS A 151 -10.28 -24.73 3.46
CA LYS A 151 -9.45 -25.22 4.57
C LYS A 151 -8.05 -25.63 4.10
N ALA A 152 -7.93 -26.30 2.96
CA ALA A 152 -6.62 -26.65 2.37
C ALA A 152 -5.82 -25.41 1.92
N GLU A 153 -6.47 -24.41 1.33
CA GLU A 153 -5.80 -23.16 0.97
C GLU A 153 -5.40 -22.33 2.19
N LEU A 154 -6.16 -22.39 3.29
CA LEU A 154 -5.79 -21.77 4.56
C LEU A 154 -4.51 -22.38 5.14
N ASP A 155 -4.25 -23.67 4.93
CA ASP A 155 -2.97 -24.29 5.33
C ASP A 155 -1.78 -23.68 4.56
N ARG A 156 -1.99 -23.29 3.30
CA ARG A 156 -0.94 -22.67 2.45
C ARG A 156 -0.59 -21.26 2.90
N VAL A 157 -1.57 -20.49 3.38
CA VAL A 157 -1.38 -19.08 3.79
C VAL A 157 -1.27 -18.89 5.30
N ALA A 158 -1.31 -19.98 6.08
CA ALA A 158 -1.23 -19.94 7.52
C ALA A 158 0.04 -19.18 7.96
N PRO A 159 -0.07 -18.23 8.92
CA PRO A 159 1.10 -17.58 9.48
C PRO A 159 2.05 -18.60 10.11
N ALA A 160 3.36 -18.29 10.08
CA ALA A 160 4.36 -19.12 10.72
C ALA A 160 3.98 -19.37 12.20
N GLY A 161 4.18 -20.61 12.67
CA GLY A 161 3.90 -21.02 14.06
C GLY A 161 2.42 -21.26 14.41
N THR A 162 1.47 -20.94 13.51
CA THR A 162 0.03 -21.14 13.75
C THR A 162 -0.61 -22.05 12.69
N PRO A 163 -0.25 -23.35 12.64
CA PRO A 163 -0.64 -24.25 11.54
C PRO A 163 -2.08 -24.75 11.60
N ARG A 164 -2.80 -24.51 12.71
CA ARG A 164 -4.19 -24.96 12.87
C ARG A 164 -5.12 -23.78 12.64
N HIS A 165 -6.28 -24.01 12.04
CA HIS A 165 -7.26 -22.94 11.82
C HIS A 165 -8.69 -23.35 12.15
N PHE A 166 -9.50 -22.34 12.44
CA PHE A 166 -10.94 -22.44 12.64
C PHE A 166 -11.65 -21.28 11.92
N VAL A 167 -12.73 -21.59 11.19
CA VAL A 167 -13.47 -20.62 10.38
C VAL A 167 -14.81 -20.29 11.04
N VAL A 168 -15.15 -19.00 11.07
CA VAL A 168 -16.37 -18.43 11.63
C VAL A 168 -16.92 -17.34 10.72
N ASN A 169 -18.04 -16.71 11.07
CA ASN A 169 -18.73 -15.81 10.15
C ASN A 169 -18.17 -14.39 10.17
N THR A 170 -17.58 -13.95 11.29
CA THR A 170 -17.16 -12.56 11.47
C THR A 170 -15.85 -12.44 12.23
N GLY A 171 -15.18 -11.29 12.09
CA GLY A 171 -13.97 -10.99 12.87
C GLY A 171 -14.21 -10.95 14.38
N ALA A 172 -15.36 -10.46 14.84
CA ALA A 172 -15.69 -10.46 16.26
C ALA A 172 -15.87 -11.89 16.79
N GLU A 173 -16.51 -12.79 16.04
CA GLU A 173 -16.56 -14.22 16.38
C GLU A 173 -15.17 -14.85 16.42
N ALA A 174 -14.26 -14.46 15.51
CA ALA A 174 -12.90 -14.99 15.49
C ALA A 174 -12.12 -14.54 16.75
N VAL A 175 -12.30 -13.28 17.17
CA VAL A 175 -11.75 -12.75 18.44
C VAL A 175 -12.32 -13.47 19.65
N GLU A 176 -13.63 -13.72 19.70
CA GLU A 176 -14.25 -14.50 20.79
C GLU A 176 -13.66 -15.91 20.89
N ASN A 177 -13.43 -16.58 19.76
CA ASN A 177 -12.82 -17.91 19.76
C ASN A 177 -11.32 -17.86 20.12
N ALA A 178 -10.59 -16.80 19.74
CA ALA A 178 -9.24 -16.57 20.25
C ALA A 178 -9.22 -16.45 21.78
N ILE A 179 -10.09 -15.61 22.34
CA ILE A 179 -10.24 -15.41 23.79
C ILE A 179 -10.58 -16.74 24.49
N LYS A 180 -11.55 -17.49 23.97
CA LYS A 180 -11.93 -18.79 24.52
C LYS A 180 -10.77 -19.78 24.51
N SER A 181 -9.97 -19.82 23.44
CA SER A 181 -8.84 -20.74 23.32
C SER A 181 -7.80 -20.52 24.42
N VAL A 182 -7.46 -19.27 24.70
CA VAL A 182 -6.44 -18.95 25.72
C VAL A 182 -6.95 -19.07 27.14
N LEU A 183 -8.22 -18.71 27.40
CA LEU A 183 -8.84 -18.90 28.72
C LEU A 183 -8.96 -20.39 29.06
N LEU A 184 -9.40 -21.21 28.09
CA LEU A 184 -9.50 -22.66 28.28
C LEU A 184 -8.12 -23.28 28.47
N ASN A 185 -7.13 -22.86 27.68
CA ASN A 185 -5.75 -23.29 27.87
C ASN A 185 -5.27 -23.03 29.31
N ARG A 186 -5.61 -21.87 29.90
CA ARG A 186 -5.27 -21.60 31.30
C ARG A 186 -5.96 -22.50 32.30
N VAL A 187 -7.25 -22.74 32.15
CA VAL A 187 -7.96 -23.67 33.04
C VAL A 187 -7.33 -25.06 32.99
N LYS A 188 -6.95 -25.52 31.79
CA LYS A 188 -6.38 -26.86 31.57
C LYS A 188 -4.93 -27.00 32.06
N THR A 189 -4.11 -25.96 31.87
CA THR A 189 -2.67 -26.00 32.20
C THR A 189 -2.35 -25.56 33.62
N SER A 190 -3.19 -24.73 34.24
CA SER A 190 -2.98 -24.27 35.61
C SER A 190 -3.67 -25.12 36.68
N GLY A 191 -4.75 -25.83 36.31
CA GLY A 191 -5.62 -26.54 37.25
C GLY A 191 -6.56 -25.62 38.05
N GLU A 192 -6.52 -24.32 37.81
CA GLU A 192 -7.44 -23.34 38.41
C GLU A 192 -8.76 -23.28 37.63
N PRO A 193 -9.91 -23.05 38.29
CA PRO A 193 -11.21 -22.97 37.61
C PRO A 193 -11.40 -21.67 36.81
N ASP A 194 -10.57 -20.65 37.06
CA ASP A 194 -10.61 -19.34 36.40
C ASP A 194 -9.59 -19.29 35.25
N GLY A 195 -10.03 -18.84 34.07
CA GLY A 195 -9.18 -18.68 32.88
C GLY A 195 -8.27 -17.44 32.96
N GLY A 196 -8.44 -16.58 33.96
CA GLY A 196 -7.60 -15.40 34.18
C GLY A 196 -8.08 -14.18 33.39
N PHE A 197 -7.14 -13.35 32.93
CA PHE A 197 -7.44 -12.13 32.18
C PHE A 197 -6.55 -11.95 30.95
N VAL A 198 -7.08 -11.25 29.95
CA VAL A 198 -6.32 -10.87 28.74
C VAL A 198 -5.79 -9.45 28.89
N ILE A 199 -4.54 -9.21 28.52
CA ILE A 199 -3.96 -7.87 28.44
C ILE A 199 -4.20 -7.34 27.03
N SER A 200 -4.77 -6.14 26.92
CA SER A 200 -4.97 -5.44 25.64
C SER A 200 -4.43 -4.01 25.73
N PHE A 201 -4.54 -3.24 24.64
CA PHE A 201 -3.87 -1.94 24.53
C PHE A 201 -4.83 -0.75 24.38
N GLU A 202 -4.39 0.41 24.84
CA GLU A 202 -5.14 1.65 24.71
C GLU A 202 -5.41 2.02 23.24
N GLY A 203 -6.68 2.31 22.98
CA GLY A 203 -7.31 2.61 21.69
C GLY A 203 -7.38 1.43 20.71
N ALA A 204 -7.13 0.20 21.17
CA ALA A 204 -7.38 -1.00 20.36
C ALA A 204 -8.87 -1.19 20.03
N PHE A 205 -9.14 -1.88 18.92
CA PHE A 205 -10.49 -2.26 18.50
C PHE A 205 -10.50 -3.71 17.99
N HIS A 206 -11.17 -4.58 18.75
CA HIS A 206 -11.23 -6.02 18.46
C HIS A 206 -12.66 -6.51 18.21
N GLY A 207 -13.65 -5.62 18.24
CA GLY A 207 -15.05 -5.97 17.98
C GLY A 207 -16.02 -5.36 18.97
N ARG A 208 -17.26 -5.86 18.94
CA ARG A 208 -18.39 -5.35 19.75
C ARG A 208 -19.21 -6.46 20.42
N THR A 209 -18.79 -7.71 20.33
CA THR A 209 -19.34 -8.82 21.14
C THR A 209 -18.77 -8.76 22.56
N LEU A 210 -19.39 -9.39 23.56
CA LEU A 210 -19.05 -9.12 24.98
C LEU A 210 -17.58 -9.36 25.35
N GLY A 211 -16.94 -10.41 24.83
CA GLY A 211 -15.52 -10.70 25.04
C GLY A 211 -14.62 -9.76 24.25
N SER A 212 -14.90 -9.56 22.95
CA SER A 212 -14.14 -8.59 22.13
C SER A 212 -14.27 -7.14 22.63
N LEU A 213 -15.38 -6.81 23.27
CA LEU A 213 -15.63 -5.52 23.89
C LEU A 213 -14.77 -5.30 25.16
N ALA A 214 -14.42 -6.36 25.88
CA ALA A 214 -13.54 -6.29 27.06
C ALA A 214 -12.10 -5.89 26.68
N VAL A 215 -11.65 -6.32 25.50
CA VAL A 215 -10.33 -5.98 24.96
C VAL A 215 -10.36 -4.75 24.05
N THR A 216 -11.55 -4.26 23.64
CA THR A 216 -11.70 -3.00 22.90
C THR A 216 -11.65 -1.79 23.84
N HIS A 217 -10.79 -0.81 23.55
CA HIS A 217 -10.60 0.34 24.46
C HIS A 217 -11.69 1.41 24.34
N ARG A 218 -12.36 1.53 23.19
CA ARG A 218 -13.26 2.65 22.87
C ARG A 218 -14.39 2.78 23.91
N LYS A 219 -14.28 3.77 24.80
CA LYS A 219 -15.23 4.00 25.92
C LYS A 219 -16.69 4.07 25.48
N LYS A 220 -16.98 4.80 24.40
CA LYS A 220 -18.35 4.92 23.84
C LYS A 220 -18.94 3.56 23.43
N ALA A 221 -18.12 2.62 22.95
CA ALA A 221 -18.60 1.29 22.57
C ALA A 221 -18.94 0.42 23.79
N ARG A 222 -18.30 0.67 24.93
CA ARG A 222 -18.51 -0.07 26.19
C ARG A 222 -19.63 0.50 27.06
N LEU A 223 -20.13 1.70 26.75
CA LEU A 223 -21.09 2.41 27.58
C LEU A 223 -22.38 1.57 27.73
N GLY A 224 -22.72 1.20 28.96
CA GLY A 224 -23.94 0.45 29.28
C GLY A 224 -23.84 -1.08 29.14
N PHE A 225 -22.70 -1.62 28.69
CA PHE A 225 -22.50 -3.07 28.58
C PHE A 225 -21.71 -3.62 29.78
N PRO A 226 -22.23 -4.62 30.51
CA PRO A 226 -21.42 -5.35 31.47
C PRO A 226 -20.36 -6.14 30.71
N THR A 227 -19.08 -5.84 30.94
CA THR A 227 -17.94 -6.50 30.29
C THR A 227 -16.87 -6.85 31.33
N PHE A 228 -15.89 -7.67 30.95
CA PHE A 228 -14.85 -8.13 31.86
C PHE A 228 -13.93 -6.98 32.27
N ASP A 229 -13.54 -6.92 33.56
CA ASP A 229 -12.54 -5.98 34.05
C ASP A 229 -11.13 -6.48 33.72
N TRP A 230 -10.74 -6.39 32.45
CA TRP A 230 -9.43 -6.79 31.95
C TRP A 230 -8.52 -5.57 31.71
N PRO A 231 -7.21 -5.68 32.00
CA PRO A 231 -6.31 -4.55 31.93
C PRO A 231 -6.05 -4.10 30.49
N GLN A 232 -6.03 -2.77 30.32
CA GLN A 232 -5.66 -2.08 29.08
C GLN A 232 -4.40 -1.27 29.35
N VAL A 233 -3.28 -1.64 28.71
CA VAL A 233 -1.98 -0.97 28.87
C VAL A 233 -1.75 0.07 27.78
N SER A 234 -0.86 1.03 28.00
CA SER A 234 -0.56 2.06 27.01
C SER A 234 0.02 1.45 25.73
N PHE A 235 -0.47 1.89 24.56
CA PHE A 235 0.12 1.49 23.27
C PHE A 235 1.28 2.45 22.93
N PRO A 236 2.49 1.96 22.62
CA PRO A 236 3.64 2.81 22.35
C PRO A 236 3.62 3.27 20.89
N VAL A 237 2.79 4.28 20.64
CA VAL A 237 2.66 4.92 19.32
C VAL A 237 4.01 5.47 18.89
N LEU A 238 4.49 5.01 17.74
CA LEU A 238 5.65 5.54 17.04
C LEU A 238 5.39 7.02 16.70
N ASP A 239 6.31 7.88 17.11
CA ASP A 239 6.38 9.27 16.64
C ASP A 239 7.76 9.58 16.06
N GLY A 240 7.88 10.69 15.33
CA GLY A 240 9.15 11.12 14.76
C GLY A 240 10.25 11.47 15.79
N ARG A 241 9.99 11.32 17.11
CA ARG A 241 10.91 11.66 18.19
C ARG A 241 11.37 10.39 18.91
N GLN A 242 12.48 9.82 18.45
CA GLN A 242 13.02 8.54 18.93
C GLN A 242 13.07 8.40 20.48
N LYS A 243 13.51 9.44 21.21
CA LYS A 243 13.59 9.40 22.69
C LYS A 243 12.22 9.26 23.35
N GLU A 244 11.20 9.91 22.82
CA GLU A 244 9.85 9.84 23.38
C GLU A 244 9.18 8.52 23.02
N THR A 245 9.36 8.05 21.79
CA THR A 245 8.96 6.70 21.38
C THR A 245 9.57 5.64 22.33
N ALA A 246 10.88 5.66 22.57
CA ALA A 246 11.54 4.71 23.49
C ALA A 246 10.98 4.76 24.93
N ARG A 247 10.64 5.95 25.45
CA ARG A 247 10.01 6.09 26.77
C ARG A 247 8.61 5.49 26.83
N ARG A 248 7.83 5.61 25.76
CA ARG A 248 6.50 4.99 25.67
C ARG A 248 6.61 3.47 25.61
N GLU A 249 7.56 2.95 24.84
CA GLU A 249 7.85 1.52 24.76
C GLU A 249 8.21 0.95 26.13
N GLU A 250 9.16 1.57 26.83
CA GLU A 250 9.57 1.12 28.17
C GLU A 250 8.39 1.16 29.15
N ARG A 251 7.57 2.22 29.11
CA ARG A 251 6.35 2.33 29.94
C ARG A 251 5.35 1.21 29.64
N SER A 252 5.09 0.96 28.36
CA SER A 252 4.15 -0.07 27.91
C SER A 252 4.62 -1.47 28.33
N LEU A 253 5.88 -1.81 28.03
CA LEU A 253 6.50 -3.07 28.43
C LEU A 253 6.53 -3.23 29.96
N LYS A 254 6.75 -2.15 30.71
CA LYS A 254 6.69 -2.17 32.17
C LYS A 254 5.30 -2.51 32.69
N GLN A 255 4.25 -1.95 32.08
CA GLN A 255 2.87 -2.27 32.47
C GLN A 255 2.53 -3.74 32.18
N VAL A 256 2.94 -4.27 31.02
CA VAL A 256 2.79 -5.69 30.69
C VAL A 256 3.58 -6.55 31.70
N TRP A 257 4.85 -6.25 31.91
CA TRP A 257 5.71 -6.96 32.86
C TRP A 257 5.14 -6.95 34.29
N ASP A 258 4.64 -5.80 34.77
CA ASP A 258 4.00 -5.70 36.08
C ASP A 258 2.80 -6.64 36.21
N LEU A 259 2.02 -6.82 35.14
CA LEU A 259 0.89 -7.74 35.11
C LEU A 259 1.35 -9.21 35.08
N LEU A 260 2.41 -9.51 34.32
CA LEU A 260 3.02 -10.85 34.25
C LEU A 260 3.57 -11.29 35.62
N VAL A 261 4.34 -10.42 36.29
CA VAL A 261 4.95 -10.78 37.58
C VAL A 261 3.96 -10.76 38.75
N SER A 262 2.91 -9.92 38.68
CA SER A 262 1.96 -9.78 39.79
C SER A 262 0.69 -10.61 39.66
N GLY A 263 0.24 -10.93 38.45
CA GLY A 263 -1.08 -11.53 38.22
C GLY A 263 -2.23 -10.69 38.80
N ARG A 264 -2.04 -9.36 38.93
CA ARG A 264 -2.92 -8.40 39.64
C ARG A 264 -3.12 -8.65 41.13
N LEU A 265 -2.20 -9.37 41.80
CA LEU A 265 -2.26 -9.57 43.25
C LEU A 265 -1.68 -8.35 44.01
N PRO A 266 -2.38 -7.79 45.02
CA PRO A 266 -1.99 -6.56 45.71
C PRO A 266 -0.61 -6.58 46.37
N HIS A 267 -0.13 -7.74 46.82
CA HIS A 267 1.13 -7.90 47.57
C HIS A 267 2.27 -8.47 46.72
N ALA A 268 2.10 -8.52 45.40
CA ALA A 268 3.17 -8.99 44.54
C ALA A 268 4.30 -7.96 44.42
N GLU A 269 5.52 -8.37 44.74
CA GLU A 269 6.72 -7.54 44.57
C GLU A 269 6.94 -7.17 43.10
N LYS A 270 7.14 -5.87 42.84
CA LYS A 270 7.41 -5.29 41.52
C LYS A 270 8.71 -4.51 41.57
N ASN A 271 9.83 -5.22 41.48
CA ASN A 271 11.15 -4.60 41.57
C ASN A 271 11.55 -3.96 40.24
N LYS A 272 11.75 -2.64 40.24
CA LYS A 272 12.13 -1.88 39.04
C LYS A 272 13.48 -2.33 38.44
N ASP A 273 14.42 -2.73 39.28
CA ASP A 273 15.74 -3.20 38.84
C ASP A 273 15.67 -4.64 38.30
N ALA A 274 14.67 -5.44 38.71
CA ALA A 274 14.40 -6.72 38.07
C ALA A 274 13.89 -6.51 36.63
N PHE A 275 12.92 -5.61 36.43
CA PHE A 275 12.44 -5.26 35.08
C PHE A 275 13.57 -4.77 34.17
N ARG A 276 14.44 -3.88 34.66
CA ARG A 276 15.57 -3.38 33.88
C ARG A 276 16.52 -4.49 33.47
N ARG A 277 16.94 -5.34 34.42
CA ARG A 277 17.83 -6.49 34.12
C ARG A 277 17.25 -7.43 33.07
N GLU A 278 15.94 -7.68 33.14
CA GLU A 278 15.27 -8.55 32.17
C GLU A 278 15.20 -7.92 30.77
N LEU A 279 14.86 -6.63 30.68
CA LEU A 279 14.91 -5.91 29.40
C LEU A 279 16.34 -5.79 28.84
N ASP A 280 17.34 -5.57 29.70
CA ASP A 280 18.75 -5.53 29.31
C ASP A 280 19.21 -6.89 28.76
N ALA A 281 18.76 -7.99 29.37
CA ALA A 281 19.04 -9.35 28.88
C ALA A 281 18.36 -9.61 27.52
N ILE A 282 17.11 -9.17 27.35
CA ILE A 282 16.41 -9.22 26.06
C ILE A 282 17.14 -8.39 25.00
N ASP A 283 17.56 -7.17 25.32
CA ASP A 283 18.29 -6.31 24.39
C ASP A 283 19.66 -6.90 24.02
N ALA A 284 20.37 -7.48 24.98
CA ALA A 284 21.62 -8.19 24.74
C ALA A 284 21.40 -9.36 23.78
N PHE A 285 20.34 -10.16 23.98
CA PHE A 285 19.97 -11.24 23.07
C PHE A 285 19.60 -10.72 21.68
N LEU A 286 18.79 -9.66 21.57
CA LEU A 286 18.42 -9.07 20.28
C LEU A 286 19.62 -8.46 19.55
N SER A 287 20.72 -8.14 20.24
CA SER A 287 21.94 -7.64 19.62
C SER A 287 22.84 -8.71 19.00
N THR A 288 22.59 -10.01 19.25
CA THR A 288 23.41 -11.11 18.68
C THR A 288 22.94 -11.52 17.29
N SER A 289 23.89 -11.99 16.46
CA SER A 289 23.67 -12.34 15.05
C SER A 289 23.16 -13.78 14.83
N ASP A 290 23.59 -14.72 15.67
CA ASP A 290 23.12 -16.11 15.68
C ASP A 290 22.21 -16.31 16.90
N ARG A 291 20.90 -16.36 16.68
CA ARG A 291 19.89 -16.27 17.74
C ARG A 291 19.16 -17.61 17.90
N ASP A 292 19.52 -18.35 18.94
CA ASP A 292 18.65 -19.42 19.45
C ASP A 292 17.67 -18.84 20.48
N ALA A 293 16.53 -18.35 20.00
CA ALA A 293 15.48 -17.80 20.85
C ALA A 293 14.92 -18.84 21.82
N GLY A 294 14.83 -20.11 21.41
CA GLY A 294 14.30 -21.19 22.24
C GLY A 294 15.16 -21.40 23.49
N SER A 295 16.48 -21.55 23.32
CA SER A 295 17.41 -21.70 24.44
C SER A 295 17.43 -20.48 25.35
N PHE A 296 17.39 -19.26 24.79
CA PHE A 296 17.31 -18.04 25.59
C PHE A 296 16.03 -17.99 26.44
N ILE A 297 14.87 -18.25 25.83
CA ILE A 297 13.58 -18.25 26.52
C ILE A 297 13.57 -19.29 27.65
N LEU A 298 14.05 -20.51 27.40
CA LEU A 298 14.14 -21.56 28.41
C LEU A 298 15.04 -21.17 29.58
N ALA A 299 16.18 -20.56 29.31
CA ALA A 299 17.10 -20.09 30.36
C ALA A 299 16.48 -18.97 31.22
N GLN A 300 15.84 -17.98 30.59
CA GLN A 300 15.15 -16.90 31.32
C GLN A 300 13.97 -17.44 32.13
N ARG A 301 13.16 -18.35 31.55
CA ARG A 301 12.02 -18.98 32.23
C ARG A 301 12.47 -19.79 33.44
N ALA A 302 13.57 -20.52 33.35
CA ALA A 302 14.12 -21.30 34.47
C ALA A 302 14.60 -20.44 35.64
N ALA A 303 14.92 -19.16 35.40
CA ALA A 303 15.31 -18.20 36.43
C ALA A 303 14.11 -17.59 37.19
N LEU A 304 12.86 -17.79 36.71
CA LEU A 304 11.67 -17.27 37.37
C LEU A 304 11.37 -18.05 38.66
N SER A 305 10.96 -17.33 39.71
CA SER A 305 10.50 -17.99 40.94
C SER A 305 9.16 -18.70 40.73
N ALA A 306 8.91 -19.78 41.48
CA ALA A 306 7.66 -20.52 41.42
C ALA A 306 6.42 -19.64 41.67
N ASP A 307 6.53 -18.65 42.57
CA ASP A 307 5.46 -17.67 42.81
C ASP A 307 5.20 -16.77 41.60
N THR A 308 6.24 -16.39 40.87
CA THR A 308 6.12 -15.58 39.66
C THR A 308 5.48 -16.38 38.54
N VAL A 309 5.88 -17.64 38.35
CA VAL A 309 5.25 -18.56 37.39
C VAL A 309 3.77 -18.79 37.73
N ARG A 310 3.43 -19.00 39.01
CA ARG A 310 2.02 -19.14 39.43
C ARG A 310 1.22 -17.87 39.12
N ARG A 311 1.79 -16.69 39.37
CA ARG A 311 1.12 -15.39 39.12
C ARG A 311 0.95 -15.11 37.62
N SER A 312 1.95 -15.42 36.78
CA SER A 312 1.87 -15.20 35.34
C SER A 312 0.80 -16.06 34.67
N ARG A 313 0.49 -17.25 35.22
CA ARG A 313 -0.63 -18.10 34.75
C ARG A 313 -2.01 -17.45 34.88
N ARG A 314 -2.17 -16.39 35.69
CA ARG A 314 -3.40 -15.58 35.74
C ARG A 314 -3.56 -14.69 34.49
N VAL A 315 -2.50 -14.52 33.71
CA VAL A 315 -2.53 -13.84 32.41
C VAL A 315 -2.79 -14.87 31.33
N ALA A 316 -3.97 -14.80 30.73
CA ALA A 316 -4.40 -15.73 29.69
C ALA A 316 -3.68 -15.49 28.38
N ALA A 317 -3.53 -14.22 27.99
CA ALA A 317 -2.84 -13.82 26.78
C ALA A 317 -2.52 -12.31 26.80
N VAL A 318 -1.66 -11.89 25.88
CA VAL A 318 -1.55 -10.51 25.42
C VAL A 318 -2.13 -10.43 24.02
N LEU A 319 -3.06 -9.51 23.78
CA LEU A 319 -3.74 -9.33 22.50
C LEU A 319 -3.48 -7.92 21.95
N VAL A 320 -2.98 -7.85 20.71
CA VAL A 320 -2.51 -6.61 20.08
C VAL A 320 -2.81 -6.58 18.58
N GLU A 321 -3.18 -5.41 18.03
CA GLU A 321 -3.17 -5.19 16.58
C GLU A 321 -1.73 -4.86 16.14
N PRO A 322 -1.19 -5.42 15.04
CA PRO A 322 0.13 -5.01 14.51
C PRO A 322 0.19 -3.50 14.25
N ILE A 323 -0.89 -2.96 13.66
CA ILE A 323 -1.14 -1.53 13.46
C ILE A 323 -2.57 -1.29 13.92
N GLN A 324 -2.77 -0.43 14.93
CA GLN A 324 -4.12 -0.17 15.44
C GLN A 324 -4.93 0.65 14.42
N GLY A 325 -5.91 0.02 13.77
CA GLY A 325 -6.65 0.60 12.66
C GLY A 325 -7.65 1.67 13.10
N GLU A 326 -8.73 1.24 13.75
CA GLU A 326 -9.79 2.12 14.28
C GLU A 326 -9.26 3.16 15.28
N GLY A 327 -8.19 2.80 15.98
CA GLY A 327 -7.52 3.66 16.94
C GLY A 327 -6.86 4.90 16.33
N GLY A 328 -6.71 4.99 15.01
CA GLY A 328 -6.01 6.08 14.36
C GLY A 328 -4.81 5.64 13.52
N VAL A 329 -4.80 4.43 12.95
CA VAL A 329 -3.66 3.88 12.20
C VAL A 329 -2.35 4.10 12.96
N ARG A 330 -2.29 3.59 14.19
CA ARG A 330 -1.16 3.80 15.11
C ARG A 330 -0.17 2.65 14.96
N LEU A 331 1.04 3.00 14.52
CA LEU A 331 2.16 2.06 14.38
C LEU A 331 2.99 2.04 15.67
N THR A 332 3.80 1.00 15.82
CA THR A 332 4.85 0.89 16.82
C THR A 332 6.13 0.37 16.19
N THR A 333 7.21 0.22 16.94
CA THR A 333 8.50 -0.22 16.41
C THR A 333 8.63 -1.75 16.42
N PRO A 334 9.45 -2.32 15.51
CA PRO A 334 9.90 -3.72 15.60
C PRO A 334 10.49 -4.05 16.97
N ARG A 335 11.35 -3.18 17.52
CA ARG A 335 11.99 -3.38 18.83
C ARG A 335 10.98 -3.62 19.94
N PHE A 336 9.89 -2.84 19.98
CA PHE A 336 8.84 -3.04 20.97
C PHE A 336 8.16 -4.40 20.82
N MET A 337 7.77 -4.78 19.59
CA MET A 337 7.07 -6.04 19.33
C MET A 337 7.96 -7.27 19.58
N GLN A 338 9.25 -7.20 19.24
CA GLN A 338 10.23 -8.24 19.55
C GLN A 338 10.40 -8.44 21.06
N ARG A 339 10.52 -7.34 21.82
CA ARG A 339 10.58 -7.38 23.30
C ARG A 339 9.28 -7.91 23.90
N LEU A 340 8.12 -7.50 23.37
CA LEU A 340 6.83 -7.99 23.81
C LEU A 340 6.74 -9.51 23.61
N ARG A 341 7.11 -10.03 22.43
CA ARG A 341 7.13 -11.47 22.12
C ARG A 341 8.07 -12.24 23.05
N LEU A 342 9.27 -11.73 23.31
CA LEU A 342 10.20 -12.39 24.22
C LEU A 342 9.69 -12.39 25.66
N LEU A 343 9.15 -11.27 26.15
CA LEU A 343 8.50 -11.24 27.47
C LEU A 343 7.36 -12.25 27.55
N THR A 344 6.42 -12.25 26.60
CA THR A 344 5.29 -13.19 26.65
C THR A 344 5.77 -14.64 26.59
N ALA A 345 6.76 -14.95 25.76
CA ALA A 345 7.35 -16.28 25.69
C ALA A 345 8.08 -16.69 26.99
N ILE A 346 8.86 -15.81 27.62
CA ILE A 346 9.55 -16.10 28.90
C ILE A 346 8.54 -16.51 29.99
N TYR A 347 7.43 -15.76 30.10
CA TYR A 347 6.40 -16.00 31.11
C TYR A 347 5.34 -17.05 30.73
N ASP A 348 5.52 -17.72 29.59
CA ASP A 348 4.59 -18.74 29.08
C ASP A 348 3.17 -18.20 28.82
N VAL A 349 3.10 -16.98 28.29
CA VAL A 349 1.86 -16.26 27.96
C VAL A 349 1.68 -16.21 26.44
N PRO A 350 0.55 -16.71 25.90
CA PRO A 350 0.22 -16.56 24.49
C PRO A 350 0.21 -15.10 24.02
N LEU A 351 0.83 -14.83 22.88
CA LEU A 351 0.70 -13.58 22.13
C LEU A 351 -0.27 -13.77 20.97
N ILE A 352 -1.31 -12.93 20.95
CA ILE A 352 -2.36 -12.90 19.92
C ILE A 352 -2.18 -11.64 19.07
N PHE A 353 -2.04 -11.81 17.76
CA PHE A 353 -2.19 -10.71 16.81
C PHE A 353 -3.61 -10.67 16.25
N ASP A 354 -4.28 -9.53 16.44
CA ASP A 354 -5.50 -9.21 15.72
C ASP A 354 -5.14 -8.58 14.37
N GLU A 355 -5.16 -9.41 13.33
CA GLU A 355 -4.88 -9.04 11.94
C GLU A 355 -6.18 -8.93 11.12
N VAL A 356 -7.33 -8.72 11.77
CA VAL A 356 -8.62 -8.55 11.09
C VAL A 356 -8.55 -7.43 10.06
N GLN A 357 -7.86 -6.32 10.36
CA GLN A 357 -7.70 -5.21 9.40
C GLN A 357 -6.42 -5.28 8.58
N THR A 358 -5.31 -5.65 9.21
CA THR A 358 -3.95 -5.56 8.66
C THR A 358 -3.55 -6.76 7.82
N GLY A 359 -4.15 -7.92 8.08
CA GLY A 359 -3.75 -9.18 7.48
C GLY A 359 -4.07 -9.30 6.00
N TRP A 360 -3.41 -10.26 5.37
CA TRP A 360 -3.50 -10.64 3.98
C TRP A 360 -3.13 -9.53 3.00
N GLY A 361 -1.90 -9.01 3.14
CA GLY A 361 -1.29 -8.15 2.14
C GLY A 361 -1.32 -6.66 2.43
N ALA A 362 -2.19 -6.15 3.30
CA ALA A 362 -2.54 -4.72 3.35
C ALA A 362 -1.34 -3.79 3.62
N THR A 363 -0.31 -4.30 4.29
CA THR A 363 0.91 -3.58 4.64
C THR A 363 2.06 -3.79 3.65
N GLY A 364 1.88 -4.57 2.59
CA GLY A 364 2.94 -5.06 1.71
C GLY A 364 3.65 -6.32 2.25
N CYS A 365 3.19 -6.87 3.38
CA CYS A 365 3.53 -8.20 3.90
C CYS A 365 2.27 -9.08 3.85
N MET A 366 2.44 -10.41 3.80
CA MET A 366 1.27 -11.30 3.85
C MET A 366 0.54 -11.10 5.18
N TRP A 367 1.30 -11.07 6.28
CA TRP A 367 0.79 -10.76 7.62
C TRP A 367 1.57 -9.56 8.19
N ALA A 368 0.88 -8.58 8.77
CA ALA A 368 1.53 -7.35 9.20
C ALA A 368 2.48 -7.54 10.38
N HIS A 369 2.33 -8.59 11.20
CA HIS A 369 3.31 -8.88 12.24
C HIS A 369 4.70 -9.26 11.69
N GLU A 370 4.81 -9.64 10.41
CA GLU A 370 6.08 -9.88 9.72
C GLU A 370 6.96 -8.63 9.63
N LEU A 371 6.36 -7.42 9.70
CA LEU A 371 7.08 -6.15 9.75
C LEU A 371 8.02 -6.03 10.97
N PHE A 372 7.84 -6.89 11.97
CA PHE A 372 8.54 -6.78 13.25
C PHE A 372 9.65 -7.80 13.45
N ASP A 373 9.84 -8.77 12.53
CA ASP A 373 10.88 -9.80 12.63
C ASP A 373 10.94 -10.43 14.03
N LEU A 374 9.83 -11.07 14.43
CA LEU A 374 9.68 -11.60 15.79
C LEU A 374 10.68 -12.75 16.03
N PRO A 375 11.36 -12.82 17.20
CA PRO A 375 12.34 -13.88 17.48
C PRO A 375 11.73 -15.28 17.53
N THR A 376 10.43 -15.36 17.83
CA THR A 376 9.61 -16.56 17.73
C THR A 376 8.25 -16.17 17.16
N PRO A 377 7.54 -17.10 16.50
CA PRO A 377 6.20 -16.81 15.98
C PRO A 377 5.17 -16.42 17.06
N PRO A 378 4.04 -15.79 16.69
CA PRO A 378 2.90 -15.61 17.58
C PRO A 378 2.19 -16.95 17.87
N ASP A 379 1.33 -16.96 18.89
CA ASP A 379 0.57 -18.15 19.27
C ASP A 379 -0.81 -18.22 18.60
N VAL A 380 -1.36 -17.05 18.28
CA VAL A 380 -2.67 -16.91 17.61
C VAL A 380 -2.62 -15.72 16.66
N VAL A 381 -3.19 -15.89 15.48
CA VAL A 381 -3.42 -14.81 14.51
C VAL A 381 -4.89 -14.84 14.09
N ILE A 382 -5.55 -13.69 14.21
CA ILE A 382 -6.96 -13.52 13.86
C ILE A 382 -7.05 -12.80 12.53
N TRP A 383 -7.81 -13.32 11.57
CA TRP A 383 -8.02 -12.70 10.28
C TRP A 383 -9.51 -12.62 9.93
N ALA A 384 -9.96 -11.55 9.30
CA ALA A 384 -11.31 -11.44 8.76
C ALA A 384 -11.34 -10.41 7.63
N LYS A 385 -12.44 -9.65 7.49
CA LYS A 385 -12.57 -8.55 6.50
C LYS A 385 -12.26 -9.04 5.09
N LYS A 386 -11.02 -8.90 4.62
CA LYS A 386 -10.55 -9.38 3.31
C LYS A 386 -10.76 -10.88 3.12
N ALA A 387 -10.70 -11.66 4.21
CA ALA A 387 -11.02 -13.08 4.23
C ALA A 387 -12.48 -13.40 3.87
N GLN A 388 -13.38 -12.41 3.87
CA GLN A 388 -14.85 -12.52 3.75
C GLN A 388 -15.53 -13.25 4.94
N ASN A 389 -14.83 -14.17 5.58
CA ASN A 389 -15.19 -14.87 6.81
C ASN A 389 -14.27 -14.46 7.97
N GLY A 390 -14.56 -14.90 9.19
CA GLY A 390 -13.59 -14.87 10.27
C GLY A 390 -12.73 -16.13 10.25
N VAL A 391 -11.42 -15.99 10.45
CA VAL A 391 -10.46 -17.09 10.50
C VAL A 391 -9.59 -16.90 11.73
N LEU A 392 -9.43 -17.97 12.48
CA LEU A 392 -8.57 -18.02 13.66
C LEU A 392 -7.46 -19.03 13.39
N PHE A 393 -6.22 -18.56 13.23
CA PHE A 393 -5.03 -19.41 13.19
C PHE A 393 -4.44 -19.55 14.59
N VAL A 394 -4.04 -20.76 14.97
CA VAL A 394 -3.56 -21.10 16.31
C VAL A 394 -2.37 -22.05 16.26
N SER A 395 -1.50 -21.95 17.26
CA SER A 395 -0.40 -22.88 17.46
C SER A 395 -0.91 -24.30 17.77
N GLU A 396 -0.08 -25.31 17.49
CA GLU A 396 -0.41 -26.71 17.76
C GLU A 396 -0.75 -26.93 19.24
N GLU A 397 -0.02 -26.29 20.16
CA GLU A 397 -0.21 -26.40 21.60
C GLU A 397 -1.60 -25.92 22.02
N LEU A 398 -2.02 -24.74 21.55
CA LEU A 398 -3.35 -24.20 21.82
C LEU A 398 -4.45 -24.96 21.10
N ALA A 399 -4.11 -25.67 20.01
CA ALA A 399 -5.10 -26.35 19.20
C ALA A 399 -5.70 -27.61 19.85
N THR A 400 -4.98 -28.19 20.81
CA THR A 400 -5.31 -29.46 21.47
C THR A 400 -6.76 -29.51 21.97
N PHE A 401 -7.35 -28.37 22.34
CA PHE A 401 -8.68 -28.30 22.94
C PHE A 401 -9.84 -28.03 21.97
N PHE A 402 -9.58 -27.77 20.67
CA PHE A 402 -10.66 -27.50 19.72
C PHE A 402 -11.51 -28.74 19.43
N GLN A 403 -10.89 -29.93 19.39
CA GLN A 403 -11.58 -31.18 19.05
C GLN A 403 -12.17 -31.91 20.26
N GLU A 404 -11.63 -31.67 21.46
CA GLU A 404 -11.98 -32.47 22.65
C GLU A 404 -13.30 -32.05 23.32
N GLU A 405 -13.75 -30.79 23.20
CA GLU A 405 -14.80 -30.26 24.11
C GLU A 405 -16.09 -29.71 23.47
N LYS A 406 -16.29 -29.74 22.14
CA LYS A 406 -17.43 -29.05 21.47
C LYS A 406 -17.65 -27.58 21.89
N LYS A 407 -16.70 -26.97 22.60
CA LYS A 407 -16.77 -25.59 23.11
C LYS A 407 -16.60 -24.56 22.00
N PHE A 408 -16.01 -24.97 20.88
CA PHE A 408 -15.81 -24.16 19.68
C PHE A 408 -16.74 -24.70 18.60
N ASN A 409 -17.77 -23.93 18.28
CA ASN A 409 -18.69 -24.26 17.20
C ASN A 409 -19.43 -22.99 16.78
N THR A 410 -19.78 -22.91 15.50
CA THR A 410 -20.84 -22.03 14.99
C THR A 410 -21.67 -22.85 14.01
N THR A 411 -22.97 -22.57 13.88
CA THR A 411 -23.83 -23.34 12.96
C THR A 411 -23.28 -23.38 11.53
N TRP A 412 -22.65 -22.32 11.06
CA TRP A 412 -22.28 -22.16 9.65
C TRP A 412 -20.80 -22.38 9.36
N GLU A 413 -19.89 -22.12 10.32
CA GLU A 413 -18.43 -22.10 10.11
C GLU A 413 -18.02 -21.31 8.85
N GLY A 414 -18.60 -20.11 8.72
CA GLY A 414 -18.41 -19.24 7.58
C GLY A 414 -19.45 -19.45 6.47
N ASP A 415 -19.63 -18.41 5.65
CA ASP A 415 -20.57 -18.40 4.54
C ASP A 415 -19.93 -18.87 3.23
N ALA A 416 -20.63 -19.74 2.49
CA ALA A 416 -20.08 -20.35 1.28
C ALA A 416 -19.74 -19.33 0.17
N VAL A 417 -20.49 -18.23 0.07
CA VAL A 417 -20.26 -17.19 -0.93
C VAL A 417 -18.95 -16.46 -0.63
N GLY A 418 -18.70 -16.13 0.65
CA GLY A 418 -17.44 -15.60 1.13
C GLY A 418 -16.27 -16.54 0.88
N MET A 419 -16.47 -17.86 1.06
CA MET A 419 -15.43 -18.86 0.72
C MET A 419 -15.09 -18.84 -0.77
N VAL A 420 -16.09 -18.83 -1.66
CA VAL A 420 -15.88 -18.75 -3.12
C VAL A 420 -15.16 -17.46 -3.50
N ARG A 421 -15.59 -16.32 -2.95
CA ARG A 421 -14.94 -15.01 -3.18
C ARG A 421 -13.48 -15.02 -2.75
N LEU A 422 -13.19 -15.52 -1.55
CA LEU A 422 -11.82 -15.58 -1.07
C LEU A 422 -10.96 -16.48 -1.96
N LEU A 423 -11.43 -17.69 -2.27
CA LEU A 423 -10.72 -18.63 -3.14
C LEU A 423 -10.39 -18.04 -4.52
N ALA A 424 -11.28 -17.20 -5.08
CA ALA A 424 -11.06 -16.52 -6.36
C ALA A 424 -9.96 -15.45 -6.31
N LEU A 425 -9.65 -14.94 -5.12
CA LEU A 425 -8.73 -13.82 -4.91
C LEU A 425 -7.38 -14.24 -4.31
N LEU A 426 -7.29 -15.43 -3.71
CA LEU A 426 -6.09 -15.92 -3.03
C LEU A 426 -4.83 -15.85 -3.90
N ASP A 427 -4.93 -16.21 -5.18
CA ASP A 427 -3.79 -16.24 -6.10
C ASP A 427 -3.55 -14.91 -6.82
N LYS A 428 -4.43 -13.92 -6.63
CA LYS A 428 -4.28 -12.57 -7.20
C LYS A 428 -3.36 -11.67 -6.35
N ILE A 429 -3.03 -12.08 -5.13
CA ILE A 429 -2.23 -11.25 -4.23
C ILE A 429 -0.83 -11.03 -4.79
N ASP A 430 -0.51 -9.77 -5.07
CA ASP A 430 0.83 -9.31 -5.42
C ASP A 430 1.26 -8.27 -4.38
N LEU A 431 2.19 -8.68 -3.52
CA LEU A 431 2.69 -7.82 -2.43
C LEU A 431 3.51 -6.64 -2.96
N GLU A 432 4.17 -6.79 -4.11
CA GLU A 432 4.91 -5.69 -4.71
C GLU A 432 3.98 -4.65 -5.29
N GLN A 433 2.92 -5.09 -5.99
CA GLN A 433 1.85 -4.19 -6.42
C GLN A 433 1.26 -3.43 -5.22
N VAL A 434 1.01 -4.09 -4.09
CA VAL A 434 0.50 -3.42 -2.88
C VAL A 434 1.46 -2.34 -2.36
N ARG A 435 2.78 -2.61 -2.39
CA ARG A 435 3.80 -1.62 -1.99
C ARG A 435 3.84 -0.44 -2.95
N CYS A 436 3.80 -0.68 -4.25
CA CYS A 436 3.77 0.35 -5.29
C CYS A 436 2.51 1.23 -5.17
N THR A 437 1.33 0.63 -5.07
CA THR A 437 0.06 1.33 -4.86
C THR A 437 0.09 2.19 -3.58
N GLY A 438 0.61 1.61 -2.49
CA GLY A 438 0.80 2.31 -1.23
C GLY A 438 1.78 3.48 -1.33
N ALA A 439 2.93 3.30 -1.98
CA ALA A 439 3.95 4.32 -2.17
C ALA A 439 3.42 5.51 -2.98
N LEU A 440 2.65 5.25 -4.05
CA LEU A 440 2.03 6.29 -4.86
C LEU A 440 1.04 7.14 -4.04
N ALA A 441 0.10 6.49 -3.34
CA ALA A 441 -0.85 7.20 -2.48
C ALA A 441 -0.13 7.96 -1.36
N ARG A 442 0.92 7.36 -0.78
CA ARG A 442 1.71 7.97 0.28
C ARG A 442 2.44 9.23 -0.19
N ALA A 443 3.09 9.18 -1.35
CA ALA A 443 3.79 10.33 -1.92
C ALA A 443 2.85 11.53 -2.12
N GLY A 444 1.63 11.27 -2.62
CA GLY A 444 0.60 12.31 -2.75
C GLY A 444 0.15 12.90 -1.41
N LEU A 445 -0.07 12.06 -0.40
CA LEU A 445 -0.42 12.53 0.94
C LEU A 445 0.71 13.35 1.59
N ASP A 446 1.97 12.92 1.42
CA ASP A 446 3.14 13.67 1.90
C ASP A 446 3.27 15.03 1.19
N ALA A 447 2.97 15.09 -0.11
CA ALA A 447 2.94 16.35 -0.86
C ALA A 447 1.85 17.30 -0.34
N LEU A 448 0.65 16.79 -0.05
CA LEU A 448 -0.42 17.57 0.58
C LEU A 448 -0.06 18.03 1.99
N ALA A 449 0.57 17.19 2.80
CA ALA A 449 1.04 17.56 4.13
C ALA A 449 2.08 18.69 4.09
N LYS A 450 2.95 18.67 3.08
CA LYS A 450 3.93 19.74 2.84
C LYS A 450 3.27 21.04 2.38
N ALA A 451 2.31 20.97 1.47
CA ALA A 451 1.61 22.13 0.92
C ALA A 451 0.68 22.80 1.94
N TYR A 452 0.02 22.00 2.79
CA TYR A 452 -0.95 22.45 3.79
C TYR A 452 -0.49 22.11 5.20
N SER A 453 0.76 22.51 5.51
CA SER A 453 1.36 22.29 6.82
C SER A 453 0.51 22.94 7.92
N GLY A 454 0.18 22.18 8.96
CA GLY A 454 -0.71 22.62 10.04
C GLY A 454 -2.18 22.28 9.82
N LEU A 455 -2.58 21.76 8.65
CA LEU A 455 -3.88 21.13 8.42
C LEU A 455 -3.75 19.62 8.20
N ILE A 456 -2.82 19.19 7.33
CA ILE A 456 -2.50 17.76 7.16
C ILE A 456 -1.14 17.51 7.82
N GLU A 457 -1.13 16.62 8.81
CA GLU A 457 0.04 16.29 9.60
C GLU A 457 0.20 14.77 9.74
N ASN A 458 1.40 14.32 10.12
CA ASN A 458 1.63 12.94 10.56
C ASN A 458 1.12 11.88 9.56
N VAL A 459 1.42 12.06 8.27
CA VAL A 459 1.16 11.04 7.26
C VAL A 459 1.94 9.78 7.61
N ARG A 460 1.24 8.64 7.67
CA ARG A 460 1.78 7.38 8.17
C ARG A 460 1.01 6.18 7.61
N GLY A 461 1.56 5.00 7.84
CA GLY A 461 0.98 3.74 7.39
C GLY A 461 2.02 2.84 6.74
N ALA A 462 1.59 1.66 6.32
CA ALA A 462 2.38 0.68 5.58
C ALA A 462 1.52 0.09 4.45
N GLY A 463 2.13 -0.20 3.30
CA GLY A 463 1.39 -0.62 2.10
C GLY A 463 0.27 0.35 1.77
N VAL A 464 -0.92 -0.17 1.50
CA VAL A 464 -2.12 0.66 1.25
C VAL A 464 -2.82 1.14 2.53
N MET A 465 -2.37 0.72 3.72
CA MET A 465 -3.01 1.10 4.98
C MET A 465 -2.47 2.46 5.48
N LEU A 466 -2.90 3.55 4.84
CA LEU A 466 -2.40 4.92 5.07
C LEU A 466 -3.39 5.81 5.83
N ALA A 467 -2.84 6.81 6.53
CA ALA A 467 -3.62 7.81 7.24
C ALA A 467 -2.82 9.10 7.43
N PHE A 468 -3.55 10.17 7.75
CA PHE A 468 -2.98 11.43 8.20
C PHE A 468 -3.82 12.00 9.34
N ASP A 469 -3.21 12.83 10.16
CA ASP A 469 -3.89 13.60 11.20
C ASP A 469 -4.26 14.99 10.68
N VAL A 470 -5.33 15.54 11.25
CA VAL A 470 -5.64 16.97 11.22
C VAL A 470 -5.59 17.52 12.65
N PRO A 471 -5.60 18.85 12.88
CA PRO A 471 -5.40 19.42 14.22
C PRO A 471 -6.45 19.00 15.25
N ARG A 472 -7.72 18.88 14.84
CA ARG A 472 -8.87 18.67 15.73
C ARG A 472 -9.96 17.78 15.11
N ALA A 473 -10.80 17.20 15.96
CA ALA A 473 -11.90 16.33 15.54
C ALA A 473 -12.95 17.04 14.66
N ASP A 474 -13.28 18.30 14.96
CA ASP A 474 -14.23 19.08 14.16
C ASP A 474 -13.68 19.37 12.76
N TRP A 475 -12.36 19.63 12.63
CA TRP A 475 -11.69 19.78 11.34
C TRP A 475 -11.66 18.47 10.56
N ARG A 476 -11.50 17.34 11.25
CA ARG A 476 -11.56 16.00 10.65
C ARG A 476 -12.92 15.76 10.02
N ASP A 477 -13.98 16.02 10.78
CA ASP A 477 -15.36 15.85 10.32
C ASP A 477 -15.68 16.80 9.16
N ALA A 478 -15.24 18.06 9.24
CA ALA A 478 -15.43 19.07 8.21
C ALA A 478 -14.67 18.78 6.90
N LEU A 479 -13.44 18.23 6.98
CA LEU A 479 -12.67 17.82 5.81
C LEU A 479 -13.30 16.60 5.14
N ARG A 480 -13.73 15.62 5.95
CA ARG A 480 -14.41 14.42 5.45
C ARG A 480 -15.71 14.77 4.74
N ASP A 481 -16.50 15.69 5.30
CA ASP A 481 -17.74 16.18 4.71
C ASP A 481 -17.49 16.82 3.33
N ARG A 482 -16.54 17.77 3.23
CA ARG A 482 -16.16 18.40 1.97
C ARG A 482 -15.62 17.41 0.93
N ALA A 483 -14.80 16.46 1.36
CA ALA A 483 -14.31 15.40 0.49
C ALA A 483 -15.47 14.53 -0.03
N PHE A 484 -16.41 14.16 0.85
CA PHE A 484 -17.57 13.36 0.47
C PHE A 484 -18.48 14.08 -0.53
N ARG A 485 -18.77 15.37 -0.29
CA ARG A 485 -19.52 16.24 -1.23
C ARG A 485 -18.92 16.26 -2.62
N ARG A 486 -17.59 16.18 -2.70
CA ARG A 486 -16.81 16.10 -3.94
C ARG A 486 -16.61 14.66 -4.46
N GLY A 487 -17.29 13.68 -3.86
CA GLY A 487 -17.30 12.30 -4.30
C GLY A 487 -16.19 11.41 -3.73
N LEU A 488 -15.41 11.86 -2.75
CA LEU A 488 -14.37 11.04 -2.11
C LEU A 488 -14.84 10.48 -0.75
N VAL A 489 -14.89 9.16 -0.63
CA VAL A 489 -15.19 8.47 0.62
C VAL A 489 -13.88 8.16 1.37
N MET A 490 -13.76 8.72 2.57
CA MET A 490 -12.69 8.43 3.53
C MET A 490 -13.28 8.07 4.89
N LEU A 491 -12.55 7.25 5.64
CA LEU A 491 -13.00 6.80 6.96
C LEU A 491 -12.27 7.51 8.10
N PRO A 492 -13.00 7.95 9.14
CA PRO A 492 -12.38 8.48 10.33
C PRO A 492 -11.66 7.38 11.13
N ALA A 493 -10.61 7.75 11.85
CA ALA A 493 -9.93 6.90 12.81
C ALA A 493 -9.53 7.74 14.03
N GLY A 494 -9.59 7.14 15.23
CA GLY A 494 -9.32 7.86 16.46
C GLY A 494 -10.11 9.17 16.57
N GLU A 495 -9.48 10.19 17.13
CA GLU A 495 -10.08 11.52 17.31
C GLU A 495 -9.89 12.42 16.09
N ARG A 496 -8.69 12.42 15.51
CA ARG A 496 -8.24 13.44 14.54
C ARG A 496 -7.71 12.88 13.21
N THR A 497 -7.87 11.58 12.96
CA THR A 497 -7.25 10.91 11.81
C THR A 497 -8.28 10.63 10.72
N LEU A 498 -7.85 10.77 9.46
CA LEU A 498 -8.54 10.23 8.28
C LEU A 498 -7.70 9.13 7.65
N ARG A 499 -8.36 8.04 7.27
CA ARG A 499 -7.77 6.91 6.54
C ARG A 499 -7.87 7.18 5.05
N PHE A 500 -6.84 6.75 4.34
CA PHE A 500 -6.77 6.75 2.88
C PHE A 500 -6.26 5.38 2.44
N TYR A 501 -7.18 4.43 2.26
CA TYR A 501 -6.92 3.03 1.97
C TYR A 501 -7.32 2.71 0.52
N PRO A 502 -6.41 2.91 -0.45
CA PRO A 502 -6.63 2.37 -1.79
C PRO A 502 -6.76 0.84 -1.74
N ARG A 503 -7.40 0.28 -2.77
CA ARG A 503 -7.39 -1.17 -3.04
C ARG A 503 -5.99 -1.56 -3.52
N TYR A 504 -5.65 -2.84 -3.47
CA TYR A 504 -4.34 -3.36 -3.86
C TYR A 504 -4.02 -3.04 -5.33
N ASP A 505 -5.02 -3.14 -6.19
CA ASP A 505 -4.95 -2.89 -7.63
C ASP A 505 -5.68 -1.60 -8.05
N THR A 506 -5.79 -0.61 -7.15
CA THR A 506 -6.30 0.71 -7.52
C THR A 506 -5.38 1.32 -8.58
N GLU A 507 -5.97 1.71 -9.71
CA GLU A 507 -5.24 2.33 -10.81
C GLU A 507 -4.63 3.68 -10.40
N PRO A 508 -3.43 4.03 -10.88
CA PRO A 508 -2.76 5.28 -10.54
C PRO A 508 -3.63 6.54 -10.76
N TYR A 509 -4.41 6.57 -11.84
CA TYR A 509 -5.28 7.71 -12.16
C TYR A 509 -6.36 7.92 -11.10
N ALA A 510 -6.91 6.84 -10.53
CA ALA A 510 -7.93 6.92 -9.50
C ALA A 510 -7.34 7.38 -8.15
N ILE A 511 -6.08 7.02 -7.85
CA ILE A 511 -5.35 7.55 -6.68
C ILE A 511 -5.12 9.06 -6.85
N ALA A 512 -4.66 9.48 -8.03
CA ALA A 512 -4.45 10.89 -8.36
C ALA A 512 -5.76 11.69 -8.24
N GLU A 513 -6.87 11.16 -8.75
CA GLU A 513 -8.19 11.77 -8.63
C GLU A 513 -8.63 11.91 -7.15
N GLY A 514 -8.43 10.88 -6.33
CA GLY A 514 -8.73 10.95 -4.90
C GLY A 514 -7.89 11.99 -4.14
N LEU A 515 -6.60 12.11 -4.48
CA LEU A 515 -5.72 13.13 -3.91
C LEU A 515 -6.12 14.55 -4.37
N ALA A 516 -6.54 14.71 -5.62
CA ALA A 516 -7.02 15.99 -6.15
C ALA A 516 -8.32 16.44 -5.46
N ILE A 517 -9.26 15.51 -5.24
CA ILE A 517 -10.49 15.80 -4.47
C ILE A 517 -10.15 16.17 -3.03
N LEU A 518 -9.22 15.44 -2.39
CA LEU A 518 -8.77 15.76 -1.04
C LEU A 518 -8.14 17.17 -0.97
N LYS A 519 -7.33 17.53 -1.96
CA LYS A 519 -6.76 18.88 -2.10
C LYS A 519 -7.86 19.95 -2.18
N ALA A 520 -8.84 19.77 -3.05
CA ALA A 520 -9.95 20.71 -3.21
C ALA A 520 -10.76 20.87 -1.90
N ALA A 521 -11.03 19.76 -1.21
CA ALA A 521 -11.70 19.77 0.08
C ALA A 521 -10.89 20.49 1.18
N VAL A 522 -9.57 20.41 1.13
CA VAL A 522 -8.67 21.20 1.98
C VAL A 522 -8.76 22.68 1.64
N GLU A 523 -8.71 23.05 0.37
CA GLU A 523 -8.76 24.46 -0.08
C GLU A 523 -10.08 25.14 0.32
N ASP A 524 -11.20 24.42 0.22
CA ASP A 524 -12.51 24.85 0.71
C ASP A 524 -12.53 25.17 2.21
N MET A 525 -11.70 24.48 3.02
CA MET A 525 -11.60 24.76 4.46
C MET A 525 -10.78 26.02 4.77
N VAL A 526 -9.82 26.36 3.90
CA VAL A 526 -8.79 27.38 4.20
C VAL A 526 -9.20 28.79 3.77
N GLY A 527 -10.15 29.00 2.83
CA GLY A 527 -10.57 30.36 2.47
C GLY A 527 -11.72 30.52 1.47
N GLY A 528 -12.96 30.24 1.90
CA GLY A 528 -14.19 30.42 1.11
C GLY A 528 -14.25 31.66 0.19
N ARG A 529 -13.95 31.45 -1.09
CA ARG A 529 -14.44 32.13 -2.30
C ARG A 529 -13.75 31.47 -3.49
N LEU A 530 -14.51 30.73 -4.28
CA LEU A 530 -14.10 30.25 -5.59
C LEU A 530 -13.80 31.47 -6.48
N GLU A 531 -12.54 31.83 -6.65
CA GLU A 531 -12.14 32.18 -8.01
C GLU A 531 -12.03 30.87 -8.78
N PRO A 532 -12.52 30.80 -10.03
CA PRO A 532 -12.23 29.65 -10.86
C PRO A 532 -10.71 29.60 -11.02
N LEU A 533 -10.08 28.70 -10.28
CA LEU A 533 -8.67 28.41 -10.49
C LEU A 533 -8.55 27.93 -11.94
N PRO A 534 -7.58 28.44 -12.71
CA PRO A 534 -7.19 27.80 -13.95
C PRO A 534 -6.90 26.33 -13.62
N PRO A 535 -7.15 25.38 -14.56
CA PRO A 535 -7.04 23.96 -14.29
C PRO A 535 -5.76 23.68 -13.51
N GLY A 536 -5.92 23.08 -12.31
CA GLY A 536 -4.79 22.62 -11.51
C GLY A 536 -3.88 21.74 -12.38
N PRO A 537 -2.58 21.67 -12.08
CA PRO A 537 -1.60 21.11 -13.00
C PRO A 537 -2.02 19.68 -13.36
N GLU A 538 -2.24 19.44 -14.66
CA GLU A 538 -2.40 18.10 -15.20
C GLU A 538 -1.20 17.27 -14.76
N ILE A 539 -1.38 16.35 -13.82
CA ILE A 539 -0.45 15.23 -13.69
C ILE A 539 -0.87 14.25 -14.79
N ARG A 540 -0.31 14.44 -15.99
CA ARG A 540 -0.39 13.45 -17.06
C ARG A 540 0.47 12.25 -16.64
N VAL A 541 -0.16 11.15 -16.25
CA VAL A 541 0.39 9.82 -16.53
C VAL A 541 -0.19 9.46 -17.89
N GLY A 542 0.63 9.59 -18.92
CA GLY A 542 0.14 10.19 -20.14
C GLY A 542 -0.60 9.28 -21.10
N SER A 543 -1.36 10.01 -21.89
CA SER A 543 -2.26 9.59 -22.95
C SER A 543 -1.57 9.54 -24.32
N LEU A 544 -0.26 9.74 -24.37
CA LEU A 544 0.53 9.79 -25.60
C LEU A 544 1.14 8.41 -25.88
N GLU A 545 0.46 7.61 -26.72
CA GLU A 545 1.09 6.52 -27.45
C GLU A 545 1.87 7.16 -28.61
N CYS A 546 3.14 7.48 -28.37
CA CYS A 546 3.97 8.14 -29.38
C CYS A 546 4.63 7.08 -30.27
N SER A 547 4.15 6.92 -31.49
CA SER A 547 4.79 6.01 -32.45
C SER A 547 6.24 6.45 -32.70
N LEU A 548 7.20 5.53 -32.59
CA LEU A 548 8.61 5.83 -32.86
C LEU A 548 8.85 6.38 -34.29
N ASP A 549 7.97 6.02 -35.24
CA ASP A 549 8.03 6.49 -36.62
C ASP A 549 7.46 7.92 -36.79
N ALA A 550 6.68 8.39 -35.82
CA ALA A 550 6.11 9.74 -35.80
C ALA A 550 6.98 10.73 -35.01
N LEU A 551 8.10 10.27 -34.45
CA LEU A 551 9.05 11.12 -33.73
C LEU A 551 9.93 11.92 -34.70
N GLU A 552 9.89 13.23 -34.54
CA GLU A 552 10.82 14.14 -35.18
C GLU A 552 12.07 14.31 -34.30
N VAL A 553 13.25 14.12 -34.89
CA VAL A 553 14.53 14.32 -34.22
C VAL A 553 14.98 15.75 -34.44
N LEU A 554 15.17 16.49 -33.35
CA LEU A 554 15.67 17.87 -33.36
C LEU A 554 17.09 17.90 -32.82
N ASP A 555 17.98 18.62 -33.52
CA ASP A 555 19.30 18.93 -32.99
C ASP A 555 19.21 20.21 -32.14
N ILE A 556 19.65 20.10 -30.89
CA ILE A 556 19.69 21.20 -29.93
C ILE A 556 21.12 21.74 -29.89
N THR A 557 21.27 23.02 -30.17
CA THR A 557 22.53 23.75 -30.28
C THR A 557 22.44 25.03 -29.46
N SER A 558 23.58 25.66 -29.16
CA SER A 558 23.56 26.98 -28.49
C SER A 558 22.76 28.04 -29.25
N GLY A 559 22.68 27.96 -30.58
CA GLY A 559 21.98 28.95 -31.41
C GLY A 559 20.45 28.83 -31.43
N ASN A 560 19.89 27.66 -31.09
CA ASN A 560 18.45 27.41 -31.05
C ASN A 560 17.95 26.93 -29.67
N PHE A 561 18.82 26.88 -28.66
CA PHE A 561 18.46 26.40 -27.33
C PHE A 561 17.30 27.21 -26.73
N ASP A 562 17.35 28.53 -26.82
CA ASP A 562 16.29 29.41 -26.29
C ASP A 562 14.90 29.11 -26.89
N GLU A 563 14.84 28.64 -28.15
CA GLU A 563 13.58 28.26 -28.80
C GLU A 563 12.96 26.99 -28.20
N HIS A 564 13.79 26.11 -27.64
CA HIS A 564 13.41 24.81 -27.08
C HIS A 564 13.50 24.75 -25.55
N LYS A 565 14.13 25.73 -24.92
CA LYS A 565 14.45 25.81 -23.48
C LYS A 565 13.23 25.55 -22.61
N ALA A 566 12.09 26.20 -22.90
CA ALA A 566 10.86 25.99 -22.14
C ALA A 566 10.38 24.53 -22.20
N GLN A 567 10.35 23.93 -23.40
CA GLN A 567 9.90 22.54 -23.56
C GLN A 567 10.88 21.53 -22.96
N ILE A 568 12.18 21.80 -23.01
CA ILE A 568 13.20 20.98 -22.34
C ILE A 568 13.00 21.02 -20.82
N MET A 569 12.74 22.21 -20.26
CA MET A 569 12.48 22.36 -18.82
C MET A 569 11.16 21.73 -18.37
N ASP A 570 10.16 21.66 -19.27
CA ASP A 570 8.94 20.91 -19.02
C ASP A 570 9.25 19.41 -18.89
N VAL A 571 10.07 18.85 -19.78
CA VAL A 571 10.50 17.44 -19.71
C VAL A 571 11.27 17.14 -18.44
N GLU A 572 12.24 17.99 -18.09
CA GLU A 572 13.01 17.93 -16.83
C GLU A 572 12.12 17.94 -15.59
N THR A 573 11.18 18.89 -15.54
CA THR A 573 10.31 19.08 -14.37
C THR A 573 9.34 17.92 -14.21
N GLU A 574 8.84 17.37 -15.30
CA GLU A 574 7.90 16.24 -15.26
C GLU A 574 8.62 14.93 -14.89
N HIS A 575 9.84 14.73 -15.36
CA HIS A 575 10.60 13.49 -15.13
C HIS A 575 11.31 13.46 -13.77
N TYR A 576 12.04 14.53 -13.40
CA TYR A 576 12.82 14.59 -12.16
C TYR A 576 12.15 15.44 -11.05
N GLY A 577 11.01 16.08 -11.33
CA GLY A 577 10.37 17.03 -10.43
C GLY A 577 10.86 18.47 -10.63
N PRO A 578 10.19 19.49 -10.03
CA PRO A 578 10.60 20.88 -10.19
C PRO A 578 12.04 21.09 -9.71
N CYS A 579 12.78 21.97 -10.39
CA CYS A 579 14.19 22.30 -10.12
C CYS A 579 14.48 22.84 -8.69
N ASN A 580 13.46 22.89 -7.82
CA ASN A 580 13.55 23.24 -6.42
C ASN A 580 13.41 21.99 -5.53
N GLN A 581 14.54 21.36 -5.18
CA GLN A 581 14.90 20.95 -3.80
C GLN A 581 16.15 20.07 -3.77
N TYR A 582 17.29 20.62 -4.19
CA TYR A 582 18.55 20.11 -3.68
C TYR A 582 18.75 20.64 -2.26
N PRO A 583 19.23 19.81 -1.30
CA PRO A 583 19.66 20.32 -0.01
C PRO A 583 20.58 21.51 -0.25
N PRO A 584 20.34 22.68 0.37
CA PRO A 584 21.14 23.88 0.15
C PRO A 584 22.65 23.66 0.32
N ASP A 585 23.02 22.61 1.03
CA ASP A 585 24.40 22.21 1.29
C ASP A 585 25.07 21.53 0.08
N ARG A 586 24.31 20.80 -0.76
CA ARG A 586 24.79 20.21 -2.03
C ARG A 586 25.04 21.29 -3.08
N LEU A 587 24.10 22.23 -3.25
CA LEU A 587 24.26 23.38 -4.14
C LEU A 587 25.39 24.32 -3.67
N ARG A 588 25.52 24.53 -2.35
CA ARG A 588 26.63 25.32 -1.76
C ARG A 588 28.00 24.65 -1.90
N ALA A 589 28.04 23.33 -2.05
CA ALA A 589 29.25 22.57 -2.29
C ALA A 589 29.58 22.41 -3.79
N GLY A 590 28.83 23.05 -4.69
CA GLY A 590 29.06 22.98 -6.14
C GLY A 590 28.62 21.67 -6.80
N GLY A 591 27.96 20.78 -6.05
CA GLY A 591 27.48 19.50 -6.58
C GLY A 591 26.20 19.70 -7.38
N TRP A 592 26.29 19.64 -8.70
CA TRP A 592 25.14 19.57 -9.60
C TRP A 592 24.74 18.10 -9.83
N PRO A 593 23.45 17.81 -10.00
CA PRO A 593 22.99 16.49 -10.42
C PRO A 593 23.37 16.26 -11.88
N LEU A 594 23.90 15.09 -12.20
CA LEU A 594 24.24 14.68 -13.57
C LEU A 594 23.00 14.50 -14.47
N LEU A 595 21.78 14.64 -13.95
CA LEU A 595 20.55 14.41 -14.74
C LEU A 595 19.54 15.55 -14.67
N GLN A 596 19.66 16.45 -13.69
CA GLN A 596 18.83 17.65 -13.62
C GLN A 596 19.74 18.87 -13.59
N LEU A 597 19.86 19.52 -14.74
CA LEU A 597 20.66 20.73 -14.89
C LEU A 597 19.75 21.96 -14.96
N PRO A 598 20.11 23.06 -14.28
CA PRO A 598 19.49 24.35 -14.54
C PRO A 598 19.62 24.71 -16.02
N PRO A 599 18.67 25.49 -16.56
CA PRO A 599 18.72 25.92 -17.96
C PRO A 599 20.05 26.58 -18.34
N GLU A 600 20.67 27.31 -17.42
CA GLU A 600 21.97 27.98 -17.62
C GLU A 600 23.12 26.99 -17.78
N MET A 601 23.06 25.84 -17.10
CA MET A 601 24.08 24.77 -17.20
C MET A 601 23.91 23.95 -18.49
N LEU A 602 22.67 23.73 -18.93
CA LEU A 602 22.40 23.12 -20.24
C LEU A 602 22.91 24.03 -21.37
N GLU A 603 22.66 25.33 -21.27
CA GLU A 603 23.14 26.34 -22.21
C GLU A 603 24.68 26.44 -22.21
N ALA A 604 25.31 26.38 -21.03
CA ALA A 604 26.76 26.29 -20.89
C ALA A 604 27.34 25.00 -21.52
N THR A 605 26.67 23.87 -21.34
CA THR A 605 27.07 22.60 -21.97
C THR A 605 26.99 22.71 -23.49
N LEU A 606 25.91 23.29 -24.02
CA LEU A 606 25.68 23.47 -25.46
C LEU A 606 26.58 24.51 -26.12
N SER A 607 27.25 25.37 -25.34
CA SER A 607 28.26 26.29 -25.88
C SER A 607 29.61 25.62 -26.15
N ASN A 608 29.80 24.38 -25.69
CA ASN A 608 30.95 23.57 -26.11
C ASN A 608 30.85 23.25 -27.62
N PRO A 609 31.91 23.51 -28.43
CA PRO A 609 31.89 23.26 -29.87
C PRO A 609 31.66 21.79 -30.28
N ARG A 610 31.88 20.85 -29.35
CA ARG A 610 31.66 19.41 -29.53
C ARG A 610 30.49 18.90 -28.69
N SER A 611 29.59 19.78 -28.26
CA SER A 611 28.35 19.38 -27.63
C SER A 611 27.44 18.62 -28.59
N ILE A 612 26.64 17.72 -28.02
CA ILE A 612 25.59 17.00 -28.71
C ILE A 612 24.32 17.21 -27.90
N GLY A 613 23.42 18.02 -28.44
CA GLY A 613 22.06 18.16 -27.95
C GLY A 613 21.11 17.51 -28.94
N VAL A 614 20.22 16.65 -28.45
CA VAL A 614 19.17 16.04 -29.25
C VAL A 614 17.87 16.04 -28.46
N ALA A 615 16.78 16.35 -29.14
CA ALA A 615 15.44 16.23 -28.59
C ALA A 615 14.54 15.43 -29.53
N LEU A 616 13.60 14.70 -28.94
CA LEU A 616 12.57 13.98 -29.66
C LEU A 616 11.27 14.75 -29.49
N ARG A 617 10.71 15.20 -30.61
CA ARG A 617 9.40 15.83 -30.67
C ARG A 617 8.39 14.83 -31.19
N ASP A 618 7.28 14.69 -30.50
CA ASP A 618 6.15 13.96 -31.03
C ASP A 618 5.54 14.75 -32.20
N GLY A 619 5.58 14.19 -33.41
CA GLY A 619 5.08 14.85 -34.62
C GLY A 619 3.56 15.07 -34.62
N VAL A 620 2.82 14.40 -33.74
CA VAL A 620 1.36 14.58 -33.60
C VAL A 620 1.03 15.76 -32.67
N SER A 621 1.61 15.77 -31.46
CA SER A 621 1.33 16.82 -30.47
C SER A 621 2.24 18.04 -30.56
N GLY A 622 3.36 17.94 -31.29
CA GLY A 622 4.39 18.98 -31.39
C GLY A 622 5.20 19.20 -30.10
N ARG A 623 4.99 18.39 -29.06
CA ARG A 623 5.68 18.49 -27.76
C ARG A 623 7.00 17.73 -27.81
N LEU A 624 8.03 18.27 -27.16
CA LEU A 624 9.19 17.46 -26.79
C LEU A 624 8.77 16.37 -25.81
N VAL A 625 9.14 15.12 -26.11
CA VAL A 625 8.85 13.95 -25.29
C VAL A 625 10.10 13.34 -24.67
N ALA A 626 11.28 13.69 -25.17
CA ALA A 626 12.55 13.35 -24.56
C ALA A 626 13.63 14.32 -25.03
N TYR A 627 14.69 14.47 -24.26
CA TYR A 627 15.90 15.15 -24.71
C TYR A 627 17.16 14.56 -24.05
N ALA A 628 18.30 14.82 -24.66
CA ALA A 628 19.61 14.48 -24.14
C ALA A 628 20.62 15.55 -24.54
N VAL A 629 21.47 15.96 -23.60
CA VAL A 629 22.54 16.93 -23.81
C VAL A 629 23.82 16.42 -23.17
N GLY A 630 24.92 16.53 -23.90
CA GLY A 630 26.24 16.23 -23.38
C GLY A 630 27.33 16.90 -24.21
N SER A 631 28.58 16.74 -23.79
CA SER A 631 29.73 17.29 -24.50
C SER A 631 31.02 16.53 -24.15
N ALA A 632 32.14 16.97 -24.73
CA ALA A 632 33.46 16.67 -24.15
C ALA A 632 33.61 17.49 -22.85
N LEU A 633 34.02 16.88 -21.76
CA LEU A 633 34.26 17.59 -20.50
C LEU A 633 35.58 18.36 -20.58
N GLU A 634 35.57 19.66 -20.27
CA GLU A 634 36.79 20.47 -20.07
C GLU A 634 37.00 20.88 -18.60
N ASP A 635 35.96 20.88 -17.74
CA ASP A 635 36.05 21.05 -16.27
C ASP A 635 34.68 20.74 -15.62
N HIS A 636 34.58 19.83 -14.64
CA HIS A 636 33.57 19.85 -13.54
C HIS A 636 33.68 18.68 -12.52
N ASP A 637 33.33 18.97 -11.26
CA ASP A 637 33.29 18.07 -10.08
C ASP A 637 31.95 17.32 -9.94
N GLU A 638 31.78 16.20 -10.66
CA GLU A 638 30.61 15.32 -10.54
C GLU A 638 30.92 13.97 -9.87
N GLU A 639 30.00 13.54 -8.99
CA GLU A 639 30.14 12.32 -8.19
C GLU A 639 29.97 11.08 -9.09
N GLY A 640 31.08 10.39 -9.38
CA GLY A 640 31.15 9.22 -10.28
C GLY A 640 32.03 9.46 -11.52
N VAL A 641 32.08 10.70 -12.01
CA VAL A 641 32.82 11.06 -13.23
C VAL A 641 34.34 11.01 -13.02
N SER A 642 34.83 11.38 -11.84
CA SER A 642 36.25 11.24 -11.47
C SER A 642 36.74 9.78 -11.37
N SER A 643 35.81 8.81 -11.32
CA SER A 643 36.12 7.39 -11.36
C SER A 643 36.31 6.87 -12.80
N ASP A 644 35.96 7.68 -13.81
CA ASP A 644 36.18 7.35 -15.22
C ASP A 644 37.68 7.44 -15.56
N PRO A 645 38.32 6.34 -16.01
CA PRO A 645 39.74 6.36 -16.38
C PRO A 645 40.07 7.26 -17.58
N SER A 646 39.07 7.62 -18.39
CA SER A 646 39.17 8.48 -19.57
C SER A 646 38.68 9.92 -19.29
N PHE A 647 38.53 10.28 -18.00
CA PHE A 647 38.13 11.63 -17.58
C PHE A 647 39.09 12.70 -18.08
N GLY A 648 38.53 13.72 -18.75
CA GLY A 648 39.29 14.82 -19.36
C GLY A 648 39.89 14.48 -20.72
N ASP A 649 39.74 13.24 -21.21
CA ASP A 649 40.13 12.91 -22.57
C ASP A 649 39.09 13.48 -23.54
N ASN A 650 39.59 14.24 -24.53
CA ASN A 650 38.77 14.76 -25.63
C ASN A 650 38.20 13.65 -26.54
N THR A 651 38.40 12.38 -26.22
CA THR A 651 37.83 11.21 -26.89
C THR A 651 36.56 10.67 -26.20
N THR A 652 36.19 11.16 -25.03
CA THR A 652 35.00 10.69 -24.29
C THR A 652 33.85 11.68 -24.38
N PHE A 653 32.67 11.20 -24.75
CA PHE A 653 31.42 11.94 -24.67
C PHE A 653 30.76 11.70 -23.32
N TYR A 654 30.52 12.76 -22.58
CA TYR A 654 29.82 12.70 -21.30
C TYR A 654 28.38 13.14 -21.50
N LEU A 655 27.44 12.24 -21.20
CA LEU A 655 26.02 12.57 -21.19
C LEU A 655 25.71 13.32 -19.89
N HIS A 656 25.52 14.64 -19.99
CA HIS A 656 25.35 15.54 -18.83
C HIS A 656 23.89 15.71 -18.39
N ALA A 657 22.94 15.41 -19.27
CA ALA A 657 21.52 15.41 -18.95
C ALA A 657 20.79 14.53 -19.96
N THR A 658 19.82 13.76 -19.47
CA THR A 658 18.89 13.02 -20.31
C THR A 658 17.58 12.87 -19.56
N ALA A 659 16.47 13.12 -20.22
CA ALA A 659 15.15 12.91 -19.63
C ALA A 659 14.17 12.48 -20.72
N THR A 660 13.22 11.62 -20.34
CA THR A 660 12.08 11.25 -21.17
C THR A 660 10.81 11.52 -20.36
N LEU A 661 9.77 12.06 -20.98
CA LEU A 661 8.52 12.33 -20.28
C LEU A 661 7.95 11.03 -19.70
N PRO A 662 7.80 10.90 -18.37
CA PRO A 662 7.21 9.70 -17.76
C PRO A 662 5.75 9.51 -18.19
N SER A 663 5.13 10.55 -18.75
CA SER A 663 3.78 10.49 -19.29
C SER A 663 3.68 9.74 -20.63
N VAL A 664 4.74 9.49 -21.40
CA VAL A 664 4.56 8.73 -22.65
C VAL A 664 4.39 7.22 -22.40
N GLN A 665 3.36 6.59 -22.99
CA GLN A 665 3.00 5.18 -22.70
C GLN A 665 4.12 4.20 -23.06
N ASN A 666 4.88 4.50 -24.10
CA ASN A 666 6.03 3.74 -24.57
C ASN A 666 7.37 4.37 -24.15
N TYR A 667 7.42 5.00 -22.98
CA TYR A 667 8.61 5.63 -22.35
C TYR A 667 9.91 4.87 -22.61
N ALA A 668 9.96 3.57 -22.30
CA ALA A 668 11.18 2.78 -22.43
C ALA A 668 11.66 2.68 -23.88
N ALA A 669 10.75 2.66 -24.85
CA ALA A 669 11.09 2.62 -26.26
C ALA A 669 11.65 3.97 -26.75
N ILE A 670 11.10 5.08 -26.27
CA ILE A 670 11.56 6.44 -26.59
C ILE A 670 12.94 6.70 -25.96
N GLU A 671 13.12 6.32 -24.70
CA GLU A 671 14.39 6.42 -23.99
C GLU A 671 15.49 5.61 -24.70
N ASN A 672 15.20 4.37 -25.09
CA ASN A 672 16.12 3.55 -25.88
C ASN A 672 16.45 4.18 -27.24
N ARG A 673 15.46 4.79 -27.90
CA ARG A 673 15.65 5.51 -29.17
C ARG A 673 16.54 6.75 -28.98
N MET A 674 16.36 7.49 -27.90
CA MET A 674 17.16 8.66 -27.55
C MET A 674 18.62 8.27 -27.34
N LEU A 675 18.87 7.27 -26.50
CA LEU A 675 20.23 6.79 -26.21
C LEU A 675 20.93 6.29 -27.49
N GLU A 676 20.20 5.64 -28.39
CA GLU A 676 20.76 5.23 -29.69
C GLU A 676 21.10 6.43 -30.59
N LEU A 677 20.28 7.49 -30.59
CA LEU A 677 20.57 8.71 -31.35
C LEU A 677 21.80 9.46 -30.81
N VAL A 678 21.94 9.52 -29.48
CA VAL A 678 23.14 10.06 -28.81
C VAL A 678 24.37 9.25 -29.22
N ARG A 679 24.29 7.91 -29.16
CA ARG A 679 25.39 7.02 -29.55
C ARG A 679 25.86 7.25 -30.99
N VAL A 680 24.92 7.32 -31.94
CA VAL A 680 25.24 7.54 -33.36
C VAL A 680 25.89 8.91 -33.59
N ARG A 681 25.39 9.96 -32.92
CA ARG A 681 25.96 11.31 -33.03
C ARG A 681 27.35 11.39 -32.38
N ALA A 682 27.54 10.76 -31.22
CA ALA A 682 28.83 10.72 -30.55
C ALA A 682 29.90 10.06 -31.42
N LEU A 683 29.56 8.93 -32.06
CA LEU A 683 30.43 8.27 -33.04
C LEU A 683 30.74 9.16 -34.24
N ALA A 684 29.74 9.84 -34.80
CA ALA A 684 29.93 10.73 -35.93
C ALA A 684 30.81 11.95 -35.57
N ALA A 685 30.74 12.42 -34.34
CA ALA A 685 31.57 13.50 -33.79
C ALA A 685 32.98 13.03 -33.36
N GLY A 686 33.33 11.76 -33.62
CA GLY A 686 34.66 11.22 -33.37
C GLY A 686 34.96 10.88 -31.91
N PHE A 687 33.94 10.67 -31.08
CA PHE A 687 34.14 10.16 -29.72
C PHE A 687 34.38 8.65 -29.72
N GLU A 688 35.37 8.21 -28.95
CA GLU A 688 35.77 6.81 -28.78
C GLU A 688 35.12 6.17 -27.54
N TYR A 689 34.55 6.96 -26.63
CA TYR A 689 33.88 6.49 -25.42
C TYR A 689 32.60 7.29 -25.16
N ILE A 690 31.61 6.65 -24.53
CA ILE A 690 30.43 7.32 -23.97
C ILE A 690 30.34 6.96 -22.50
N SER A 691 30.26 7.97 -21.65
CA SER A 691 30.11 7.81 -20.20
C SER A 691 28.82 8.49 -19.72
N ALA A 692 28.06 7.79 -18.87
CA ALA A 692 26.75 8.26 -18.42
C ALA A 692 26.38 7.68 -17.04
N LEU A 693 25.74 8.48 -16.19
CA LEU A 693 25.03 8.02 -14.99
C LEU A 693 23.57 7.84 -15.37
N ILE A 694 23.06 6.62 -15.27
CA ILE A 694 21.66 6.31 -15.59
C ILE A 694 21.02 5.46 -14.49
N GLU A 695 19.70 5.42 -14.44
CA GLU A 695 18.98 4.51 -13.54
C GLU A 695 19.40 3.05 -13.81
N GLU A 696 19.57 2.25 -12.75
CA GLU A 696 19.94 0.83 -12.88
C GLU A 696 18.93 0.07 -13.74
N ARG A 697 17.65 0.43 -13.67
CA ARG A 697 16.59 -0.14 -14.49
C ARG A 697 16.88 0.03 -15.99
N VAL A 698 17.29 1.22 -16.42
CA VAL A 698 17.57 1.54 -17.83
C VAL A 698 18.77 0.74 -18.32
N HIS A 699 19.81 0.59 -17.50
CA HIS A 699 20.90 -0.33 -17.81
C HIS A 699 20.40 -1.76 -18.01
N GLN A 700 19.54 -2.29 -17.13
CA GLN A 700 19.07 -3.68 -17.19
C GLN A 700 18.13 -3.99 -18.35
N THR A 701 17.33 -3.01 -18.79
CA THR A 701 16.30 -3.18 -19.83
C THR A 701 16.64 -2.54 -21.17
N GLY A 702 17.75 -1.80 -21.24
CA GLY A 702 18.20 -1.05 -22.41
C GLY A 702 18.74 -1.92 -23.55
N PRO A 703 19.17 -1.27 -24.66
CA PRO A 703 19.73 -1.96 -25.82
C PRO A 703 20.99 -2.77 -25.43
N PRO A 704 21.36 -3.80 -26.22
CA PRO A 704 22.50 -4.67 -25.90
C PRO A 704 23.78 -3.93 -25.55
N TRP A 705 24.12 -2.87 -26.29
CA TRP A 705 25.33 -2.06 -26.03
C TRP A 705 25.33 -1.37 -24.66
N LEU A 706 24.16 -1.07 -24.11
CA LEU A 706 24.03 -0.45 -22.80
C LEU A 706 24.06 -1.50 -21.68
N ARG A 707 23.43 -2.66 -21.91
CA ARG A 707 23.47 -3.82 -20.98
C ARG A 707 24.85 -4.45 -20.86
N GLU A 708 25.64 -4.36 -21.93
CA GLU A 708 27.02 -4.86 -22.00
C GLU A 708 28.04 -3.76 -21.67
N ALA A 709 27.58 -2.54 -21.33
CA ALA A 709 28.47 -1.45 -20.94
C ALA A 709 29.21 -1.78 -19.64
N GLN A 710 30.43 -1.27 -19.52
CA GLN A 710 31.21 -1.45 -18.31
C GLN A 710 30.64 -0.54 -17.21
N VAL A 711 30.18 -1.15 -16.12
CA VAL A 711 29.80 -0.41 -14.91
C VAL A 711 31.08 0.06 -14.22
N ILE A 712 31.32 1.38 -14.22
CA ILE A 712 32.42 2.02 -13.50
C ILE A 712 32.11 2.06 -12.01
N GLN A 713 30.90 2.49 -11.66
CA GLN A 713 30.48 2.66 -10.27
C GLN A 713 28.98 2.42 -10.14
N VAL A 714 28.57 1.77 -9.05
CA VAL A 714 27.18 1.71 -8.63
C VAL A 714 26.99 2.74 -7.53
N VAL A 715 25.99 3.60 -7.69
CA VAL A 715 25.66 4.63 -6.70
C VAL A 715 24.29 4.33 -6.12
N ASP A 716 24.33 3.74 -4.92
CA ASP A 716 23.12 3.49 -4.13
C ASP A 716 22.52 4.80 -3.67
N ASN A 717 21.21 4.97 -3.92
CA ASN A 717 20.44 6.10 -3.41
C ASN A 717 21.05 7.46 -3.81
N TYR A 718 21.43 7.59 -5.09
CA TYR A 718 22.03 8.80 -5.64
C TYR A 718 21.17 10.02 -5.29
N LEU A 719 21.78 11.03 -4.68
CA LEU A 719 21.11 12.25 -4.19
C LEU A 719 19.91 12.02 -3.25
N ARG A 720 19.84 10.87 -2.58
CA ARG A 720 18.69 10.43 -1.77
C ARG A 720 17.38 10.26 -2.55
N SER A 721 17.48 9.99 -3.86
CA SER A 721 16.33 9.75 -4.74
C SER A 721 15.51 8.50 -4.39
N GLY A 722 16.05 7.59 -3.58
CA GLY A 722 15.46 6.26 -3.34
C GLY A 722 15.66 5.29 -4.51
N VAL A 723 16.33 5.73 -5.59
CA VAL A 723 16.59 4.95 -6.80
C VAL A 723 18.09 4.66 -6.90
N ARG A 724 18.45 3.46 -7.35
CA ARG A 724 19.84 3.07 -7.61
C ARG A 724 20.25 3.51 -9.01
N PHE A 725 21.43 4.13 -9.10
CA PHE A 725 22.03 4.55 -10.36
C PHE A 725 23.30 3.76 -10.64
N VAL A 726 23.61 3.59 -11.91
CA VAL A 726 24.85 2.99 -12.39
C VAL A 726 25.58 3.99 -13.29
N TYR A 727 26.83 4.24 -12.96
CA TYR A 727 27.74 5.01 -13.79
C TYR A 727 28.45 4.05 -14.73
N LEU A 728 28.23 4.26 -16.02
CA LEU A 728 28.64 3.37 -17.09
C LEU A 728 29.63 4.08 -17.99
N GLN A 729 30.59 3.32 -18.52
CA GLN A 729 31.36 3.71 -19.69
C GLN A 729 31.27 2.60 -20.73
N LEU A 730 31.13 2.99 -21.98
CA LEU A 730 31.15 2.07 -23.10
C LEU A 730 32.05 2.57 -24.22
N VAL A 731 32.65 1.61 -24.92
CA VAL A 731 33.23 1.84 -26.24
C VAL A 731 32.09 1.71 -27.25
N PRO A 732 31.69 2.78 -27.95
CA PRO A 732 30.66 2.68 -28.95
C PRO A 732 31.23 1.83 -30.12
N GLU A 733 30.68 0.63 -30.31
CA GLU A 733 31.15 -0.31 -31.32
C GLU A 733 31.25 0.37 -32.70
N LYS A 734 32.45 0.36 -33.29
CA LYS A 734 32.64 0.75 -34.70
C LYS A 734 31.80 -0.18 -35.58
N ARG A 735 31.05 0.40 -36.52
CA ARG A 735 30.28 -0.30 -37.56
C ARG A 735 31.02 -1.57 -38.00
N ARG A 736 30.46 -2.75 -37.75
CA ARG A 736 30.87 -3.97 -38.47
C ARG A 736 30.67 -3.71 -39.95
N GLU A 737 31.75 -3.65 -40.72
CA GLU A 737 31.67 -3.72 -42.18
C GLU A 737 30.87 -4.98 -42.58
N PRO A 738 30.00 -4.89 -43.59
CA PRO A 738 29.21 -6.04 -44.03
C PRO A 738 30.18 -7.15 -44.48
N ARG A 739 30.01 -8.35 -43.90
CA ARG A 739 30.75 -9.55 -44.31
C ARG A 739 30.69 -9.69 -45.84
N PRO A 740 31.82 -9.97 -46.53
CA PRO A 740 31.78 -10.27 -47.95
C PRO A 740 30.84 -11.46 -48.19
N GLN A 741 29.94 -11.33 -49.16
CA GLN A 741 29.16 -12.45 -49.66
C GLN A 741 30.09 -13.61 -50.00
N ALA A 742 29.78 -14.78 -49.48
CA ALA A 742 30.50 -16.01 -49.78
C ALA A 742 30.55 -16.21 -51.29
N ALA A 743 31.76 -16.45 -51.80
CA ALA A 743 32.05 -16.70 -53.19
C ALA A 743 31.10 -17.76 -53.78
N ALA A 744 30.42 -17.39 -54.85
CA ALA A 744 29.82 -18.37 -55.75
C ALA A 744 30.96 -19.22 -56.34
N ASN A 745 30.85 -20.54 -56.15
CA ASN A 745 31.74 -21.51 -56.80
C ASN A 745 31.69 -21.33 -58.32
N PRO A 746 32.82 -21.41 -59.02
CA PRO A 746 32.86 -21.35 -60.48
C PRO A 746 32.46 -22.72 -61.04
N VAL A 747 31.46 -22.75 -61.91
CA VAL A 747 31.23 -23.88 -62.81
C VAL A 747 31.13 -23.37 -64.24
N ALA A 748 32.02 -23.94 -65.05
CA ALA A 748 32.00 -24.14 -66.49
C ALA A 748 32.22 -22.94 -67.42
N GLN A 749 33.43 -22.98 -67.99
CA GLN A 749 33.82 -22.48 -69.30
C GLN A 749 32.81 -22.84 -70.41
N MET A 750 32.57 -21.90 -71.33
CA MET A 750 32.91 -22.00 -72.77
C MET A 750 32.40 -20.74 -73.51
N GLU A 751 33.30 -19.97 -74.11
CA GLU A 751 33.00 -19.11 -75.27
C GLU A 751 32.96 -19.98 -76.54
N PRO A 752 32.36 -19.55 -77.67
CA PRO A 752 31.53 -18.35 -77.92
C PRO A 752 30.03 -18.65 -78.14
#